data_AF-A0A970BUR1-F1
#
_entry.id   AF-A0A970BUR1-F1
#
_cell.length_a   1.000
_cell.length_b   1.000
_cell.length_c   1.000
_cell.angle_alpha   90.00
_cell.angle_beta   90.00
_cell.angle_gamma   90.00
#
_symmetry.space_group_name_H-M   'P 1'
#
loop_
_entity.id
_entity.type
_entity.pdbx_description
1 polymer ?
#
loop_
_entity_poly.entity_id
_entity_poly.type
_entity_poly.pdbx_seq_one_letter_code
_entity_poly.pdbx_strand_id
1 'polypeptide(L)'
;MPYARDALSRPPADSTRLDCLLEYTYSGLVWQANDRPITLPAFLRKHGVPLPGQQAQIDALCRGGDESPLAKYVRANLRRDAAFWRSTPLSLAVVEERIVGDVQERLLRFLADPEREWQALQAAGIGSEFCSQVGARYADVQALPADPAGWARAFVESLALLEVDEATGRRDDFPYRTKLPAAEQRPAQRQLLKDWMQSRDHYETYARHARALGDLELTLRPWARETDGRPQGLRGIAEDRWSAFLKGLLAQQESQARLRTYLLSHREIIAQEAAGFWARGTGDLPGWELAARLITLMERAEKAVGTARSLTVPSHFVRAYADQWHAVDLAHWRLLAAARKADDGEAIAAIADRFYVQYLEQVNQAFYGSLGKGGTWPPESCQGVAGVTAELYQQSGTPQAILIVDALRFDLAAALCERLEDAQLGATIANVPSDTWVGMTSLLPGVSAELRLQDGDLALYSEATQGDLTAKANRWKALDALGASALGSNGGKGRRDAIDDLLRQVTPPKALPKLLVLFDRGADNLGHPVGYEVLHHFEVLLDNLEHAVRKLKAWGYGQVRIVTDHGFVLLHDGASVPLMGVNASACAKRTARWCLQRAGEEAPTVTVPFALDDRWQVALAPGLRSFGATGAFFHGGATLQEVVIPDLRVAGAAGRQRMRVTTLLPQTEIATLAVKVVLMPERPPRKDLFEGEPEPIRLRLFLGAPDAPRSREKELTLTPEQTEPISVTLFLDREPPTPLGSEIAIQVLDADTGESYASGLVVRAVRDLN
;
A
#
# COMPACT_ATOMS: atom_id res chain seq x y z
N MET A 1 -44.62 -31.53 0.18
CA MET A 1 -45.15 -31.75 -1.17
C MET A 1 -46.66 -31.75 -1.11
N PRO A 2 -47.38 -30.88 -1.84
CA PRO A 2 -48.82 -30.74 -1.66
C PRO A 2 -49.63 -31.22 -2.87
N TYR A 3 -49.35 -32.40 -3.44
CA TYR A 3 -50.26 -33.01 -4.43
C TYR A 3 -50.37 -34.52 -4.22
N ALA A 4 -51.61 -35.00 -4.16
CA ALA A 4 -51.96 -36.41 -4.01
C ALA A 4 -51.80 -37.15 -5.35
N ARG A 5 -51.43 -38.43 -5.28
CA ARG A 5 -51.17 -39.34 -6.42
C ARG A 5 -52.32 -39.41 -7.43
N ASP A 6 -53.52 -39.07 -7.01
CA ASP A 6 -54.74 -39.17 -7.80
C ASP A 6 -54.93 -37.99 -8.78
N ALA A 7 -54.16 -36.90 -8.58
CA ALA A 7 -54.13 -35.76 -9.51
C ALA A 7 -53.37 -36.05 -10.82
N LEU A 8 -52.66 -37.17 -10.91
CA LEU A 8 -51.79 -37.54 -12.04
C LEU A 8 -52.52 -38.12 -13.28
N SER A 9 -53.86 -38.18 -13.25
CA SER A 9 -54.68 -38.79 -14.32
C SER A 9 -55.57 -37.78 -15.07
N ARG A 10 -55.52 -36.49 -14.73
CA ARG A 10 -56.22 -35.42 -15.46
C ARG A 10 -55.32 -34.18 -15.60
N PRO A 11 -55.20 -33.58 -16.79
CA PRO A 11 -54.44 -32.34 -16.95
C PRO A 11 -55.14 -31.21 -16.19
N PRO A 12 -54.41 -30.32 -15.48
CA PRO A 12 -55.01 -29.13 -14.92
C PRO A 12 -55.56 -28.26 -16.06
N ALA A 13 -56.76 -27.72 -15.86
CA ALA A 13 -57.53 -27.00 -16.89
C ALA A 13 -56.87 -25.70 -17.39
N ASP A 14 -55.73 -25.30 -16.81
CA ASP A 14 -54.97 -24.12 -17.23
C ASP A 14 -53.51 -24.53 -17.51
N SER A 15 -53.30 -25.10 -18.70
CA SER A 15 -52.00 -25.60 -19.21
C SER A 15 -50.97 -24.49 -19.55
N THR A 16 -51.10 -23.31 -18.96
CA THR A 16 -50.32 -22.11 -19.28
C THR A 16 -49.06 -21.94 -18.45
N ARG A 17 -48.81 -22.78 -17.44
CA ARG A 17 -47.69 -22.59 -16.50
C ARG A 17 -46.58 -23.63 -16.69
N LEU A 18 -45.34 -23.13 -16.71
CA LEU A 18 -44.09 -23.90 -16.65
C LEU A 18 -43.98 -24.79 -15.39
N ASP A 19 -44.94 -24.69 -14.45
CA ASP A 19 -45.07 -25.49 -13.23
C ASP A 19 -45.10 -27.01 -13.50
N CYS A 20 -45.55 -27.47 -14.68
CA CYS A 20 -45.52 -28.88 -15.09
C CYS A 20 -44.09 -29.45 -15.26
N LEU A 21 -43.05 -28.60 -15.36
CA LEU A 21 -41.66 -29.04 -15.43
C LEU A 21 -41.15 -29.64 -14.10
N LEU A 22 -41.79 -29.33 -12.96
CA LEU A 22 -41.49 -29.92 -11.64
C LEU A 22 -41.88 -31.40 -11.53
N GLU A 23 -42.80 -31.90 -12.36
CA GLU A 23 -43.22 -33.32 -12.35
C GLU A 23 -42.29 -34.23 -13.18
N TYR A 24 -41.57 -33.66 -14.17
CA TYR A 24 -40.57 -34.39 -14.95
C TYR A 24 -39.40 -34.86 -14.08
N THR A 25 -39.01 -34.05 -13.08
CA THR A 25 -37.93 -34.37 -12.14
C THR A 25 -38.12 -35.63 -11.29
N TYR A 26 -39.34 -36.17 -11.22
CA TYR A 26 -39.67 -37.29 -10.31
C TYR A 26 -40.01 -38.60 -10.99
N SER A 27 -40.28 -38.62 -12.30
CA SER A 27 -40.94 -39.77 -12.92
C SER A 27 -40.42 -40.18 -14.30
N GLY A 28 -39.61 -39.35 -14.97
CA GLY A 28 -39.19 -39.62 -16.35
C GLY A 28 -40.35 -39.73 -17.35
N LEU A 29 -41.54 -39.25 -16.99
CA LEU A 29 -42.75 -39.46 -17.77
C LEU A 29 -42.84 -38.56 -19.01
N VAL A 30 -43.36 -39.14 -20.07
CA VAL A 30 -43.77 -38.45 -21.28
C VAL A 30 -45.10 -37.73 -21.00
N TRP A 31 -45.14 -36.40 -21.13
CA TRP A 31 -46.36 -35.64 -20.90
C TRP A 31 -47.42 -35.98 -21.97
N GLN A 32 -48.71 -35.96 -21.64
CA GLN A 32 -49.76 -36.09 -22.66
C GLN A 32 -50.37 -34.72 -22.98
N ALA A 33 -50.28 -34.31 -24.24
CA ALA A 33 -51.04 -33.18 -24.77
C ALA A 33 -52.05 -33.73 -25.78
N ASN A 34 -53.36 -33.57 -25.52
CA ASN A 34 -54.44 -34.15 -26.33
C ASN A 34 -54.29 -35.68 -26.50
N ASP A 35 -54.14 -36.42 -25.39
CA ASP A 35 -53.99 -37.88 -25.35
C ASP A 35 -52.77 -38.45 -26.11
N ARG A 36 -51.75 -37.63 -26.41
CA ARG A 36 -50.51 -38.07 -27.08
C ARG A 36 -49.25 -37.71 -26.28
N PRO A 37 -48.30 -38.66 -26.14
CA PRO A 37 -47.01 -38.40 -25.52
C PRO A 37 -46.23 -37.29 -26.24
N ILE A 38 -45.84 -36.23 -25.53
CA ILE A 38 -45.00 -35.12 -25.99
C ILE A 38 -43.65 -35.15 -25.27
N THR A 39 -42.57 -35.05 -26.04
CA THR A 39 -41.20 -35.03 -25.52
C THR A 39 -40.84 -33.66 -24.94
N LEU A 40 -39.81 -33.61 -24.08
CA LEU A 40 -39.31 -32.35 -23.49
C LEU A 40 -39.04 -31.24 -24.52
N PRO A 41 -38.37 -31.50 -25.66
CA PRO A 41 -38.20 -30.51 -26.73
C PRO A 41 -39.51 -30.06 -27.36
N ALA A 42 -40.44 -30.98 -27.60
CA ALA A 42 -41.71 -30.67 -28.23
C ALA A 42 -42.60 -29.81 -27.31
N PHE A 43 -42.54 -30.05 -25.99
CA PHE A 43 -43.18 -29.20 -24.99
C PHE A 43 -42.59 -27.78 -24.98
N LEU A 44 -41.26 -27.65 -24.83
CA LEU A 44 -40.59 -26.34 -24.82
C LEU A 44 -40.87 -25.54 -26.10
N ARG A 45 -40.84 -26.19 -27.27
CA ARG A 45 -41.17 -25.57 -28.56
C ARG A 45 -42.63 -25.09 -28.62
N LYS A 46 -43.58 -25.88 -28.11
CA LYS A 46 -45.01 -25.50 -28.02
C LYS A 46 -45.22 -24.26 -27.16
N HIS A 47 -44.39 -24.05 -26.14
CA HIS A 47 -44.46 -22.89 -25.23
C HIS A 47 -43.60 -21.69 -25.66
N GLY A 48 -43.06 -21.73 -26.89
CA GLY A 48 -42.35 -20.61 -27.51
C GLY A 48 -40.87 -20.51 -27.15
N VAL A 49 -40.28 -21.58 -26.60
CA VAL A 49 -38.83 -21.64 -26.37
C VAL A 49 -38.11 -21.89 -27.69
N PRO A 50 -37.19 -21.01 -28.12
CA PRO A 50 -36.44 -21.20 -29.36
C PRO A 50 -35.45 -22.37 -29.22
N LEU A 51 -35.73 -23.46 -29.94
CA LEU A 51 -34.87 -24.66 -30.05
C LEU A 51 -34.28 -24.79 -31.46
N PRO A 52 -33.16 -25.51 -31.64
CA PRO A 52 -32.52 -25.66 -32.94
C PRO A 52 -33.45 -26.34 -33.96
N GLY A 53 -33.29 -26.00 -35.24
CA GLY A 53 -34.13 -26.55 -36.31
C GLY A 53 -33.69 -27.92 -36.82
N GLN A 54 -32.41 -28.29 -36.64
CA GLN A 54 -31.86 -29.56 -37.10
C GLN A 54 -32.07 -30.68 -36.07
N GLN A 55 -32.56 -31.84 -36.51
CA GLN A 55 -32.86 -32.97 -35.62
C GLN A 55 -31.62 -33.46 -34.86
N ALA A 56 -30.45 -33.53 -35.51
CA ALA A 56 -29.19 -33.94 -34.88
C ALA A 56 -28.80 -33.05 -33.67
N GLN A 57 -29.12 -31.75 -33.71
CA GLN A 57 -28.85 -30.82 -32.61
C GLN A 57 -29.82 -31.01 -31.45
N ILE A 58 -31.07 -31.40 -31.74
CA ILE A 58 -32.06 -31.77 -30.72
C ILE A 58 -31.69 -33.11 -30.07
N ASP A 59 -31.26 -34.08 -30.87
CA ASP A 59 -30.83 -35.38 -30.37
C ASP A 59 -29.62 -35.24 -29.44
N ALA A 60 -28.70 -34.31 -29.74
CA ALA A 60 -27.59 -33.95 -28.86
C ALA A 60 -28.06 -33.34 -27.53
N LEU A 61 -29.04 -32.43 -27.56
CA LEU A 61 -29.63 -31.83 -26.35
C LEU A 61 -30.38 -32.83 -25.46
N CYS A 62 -30.91 -33.89 -26.05
CA CYS A 62 -31.75 -34.89 -25.37
C CYS A 62 -30.99 -36.19 -25.05
N ARG A 63 -29.72 -36.29 -25.45
CA ARG A 63 -28.90 -37.48 -25.23
C ARG A 63 -28.75 -37.72 -23.73
N GLY A 64 -29.03 -38.94 -23.28
CA GLY A 64 -28.97 -39.29 -21.85
C GLY A 64 -30.31 -39.17 -21.11
N GLY A 65 -31.42 -38.83 -21.80
CA GLY A 65 -32.76 -38.92 -21.23
C GLY A 65 -33.05 -37.91 -20.12
N ASP A 66 -33.34 -38.41 -18.92
CA ASP A 66 -33.59 -37.62 -17.70
C ASP A 66 -32.34 -36.86 -17.21
N GLU A 67 -31.15 -37.36 -17.54
CA GLU A 67 -29.87 -36.69 -17.28
C GLU A 67 -29.30 -36.01 -18.55
N SER A 68 -30.14 -35.72 -19.54
CA SER A 68 -29.74 -34.95 -20.71
C SER A 68 -29.43 -33.48 -20.38
N PRO A 69 -28.57 -32.79 -21.16
CA PRO A 69 -28.28 -31.37 -20.96
C PRO A 69 -29.55 -30.51 -20.90
N LEU A 70 -30.53 -30.79 -21.75
CA LEU A 70 -31.80 -30.06 -21.76
C LEU A 70 -32.61 -30.30 -20.47
N ALA A 71 -32.64 -31.52 -19.95
CA ALA A 71 -33.33 -31.84 -18.70
C ALA A 71 -32.69 -31.15 -17.49
N LYS A 72 -31.36 -31.14 -17.40
CA LYS A 72 -30.60 -30.45 -16.34
C LYS A 72 -30.81 -28.94 -16.39
N TYR A 73 -30.78 -28.35 -17.59
CA TYR A 73 -31.05 -26.92 -17.78
C TYR A 73 -32.44 -26.51 -17.32
N VAL A 74 -33.43 -27.33 -17.67
CA VAL A 74 -34.82 -27.18 -17.21
C VAL A 74 -34.90 -27.23 -15.69
N ARG A 75 -34.31 -28.26 -15.07
CA ARG A 75 -34.27 -28.44 -13.61
C ARG A 75 -33.66 -27.25 -12.88
N ALA A 76 -32.57 -26.69 -13.40
CA ALA A 76 -31.90 -25.53 -12.81
C ALA A 76 -32.72 -24.23 -12.92
N ASN A 77 -33.61 -24.11 -13.91
CA ASN A 77 -34.29 -22.87 -14.25
C ASN A 77 -35.82 -22.91 -14.08
N LEU A 78 -36.36 -23.92 -13.39
CA LEU A 78 -37.81 -24.14 -13.19
C LEU A 78 -38.57 -22.91 -12.67
N ARG A 79 -37.91 -22.07 -11.85
CA ARG A 79 -38.52 -20.91 -11.20
C ARG A 79 -38.42 -19.62 -12.02
N ARG A 80 -37.84 -19.67 -13.22
CA ARG A 80 -37.67 -18.50 -14.10
C ARG A 80 -38.94 -18.22 -14.90
N ASP A 81 -39.20 -16.95 -15.20
CA ASP A 81 -40.43 -16.52 -15.85
C ASP A 81 -40.47 -16.85 -17.37
N ALA A 82 -41.63 -16.64 -18.00
CA ALA A 82 -41.82 -16.91 -19.42
C ALA A 82 -40.93 -16.05 -20.33
N ALA A 83 -40.53 -14.85 -19.88
CA ALA A 83 -39.64 -13.97 -20.64
C ALA A 83 -38.23 -14.57 -20.74
N PHE A 84 -37.70 -15.10 -19.63
CA PHE A 84 -36.43 -15.82 -19.60
C PHE A 84 -36.37 -16.96 -20.62
N TRP A 85 -37.39 -17.82 -20.62
CA TRP A 85 -37.45 -19.00 -21.49
C TRP A 85 -37.58 -18.67 -22.98
N ARG A 86 -38.11 -17.50 -23.33
CA ARG A 86 -38.28 -17.05 -24.72
C ARG A 86 -37.13 -16.20 -25.24
N SER A 87 -36.27 -15.69 -24.34
CA SER A 87 -35.25 -14.69 -24.66
C SER A 87 -34.04 -15.21 -25.43
N THR A 88 -33.69 -16.50 -25.31
CA THR A 88 -32.42 -17.04 -25.83
C THR A 88 -32.62 -18.39 -26.51
N PRO A 89 -32.17 -18.57 -27.77
CA PRO A 89 -32.11 -19.88 -28.42
C PRO A 89 -31.29 -20.90 -27.64
N LEU A 90 -31.89 -22.04 -27.28
CA LEU A 90 -31.22 -23.10 -26.53
C LEU A 90 -30.48 -24.04 -27.49
N SER A 91 -29.22 -23.73 -27.77
CA SER A 91 -28.28 -24.69 -28.37
C SER A 91 -27.60 -25.54 -27.29
N LEU A 92 -26.92 -26.64 -27.66
CA LEU A 92 -26.15 -27.44 -26.71
C LEU A 92 -25.13 -26.58 -25.96
N ALA A 93 -24.36 -25.74 -26.68
CA ALA A 93 -23.37 -24.85 -26.09
C ALA A 93 -23.99 -23.85 -25.09
N VAL A 94 -25.13 -23.22 -25.42
CA VAL A 94 -25.83 -22.28 -24.52
C VAL A 94 -26.37 -22.99 -23.27
N VAL A 95 -26.87 -24.20 -23.44
CA VAL A 95 -27.38 -25.03 -22.34
C VAL A 95 -26.25 -25.44 -21.41
N GLU A 96 -25.14 -25.95 -21.94
CA GLU A 96 -23.97 -26.34 -21.17
C GLU A 96 -23.35 -25.14 -20.45
N GLU A 97 -23.17 -24.00 -21.13
CA GLU A 97 -22.65 -22.75 -20.54
C GLU A 97 -23.50 -22.28 -19.35
N ARG A 98 -24.83 -22.37 -19.45
CA ARG A 98 -25.71 -21.95 -18.35
C ARG A 98 -25.80 -22.94 -17.19
N ILE A 99 -25.43 -24.20 -17.40
CA ILE A 99 -25.38 -25.24 -16.36
C ILE A 99 -24.03 -25.18 -15.62
N VAL A 100 -22.92 -25.13 -16.36
CA VAL A 100 -21.56 -25.11 -15.80
C VAL A 100 -21.16 -23.71 -15.33
N GLY A 101 -21.69 -22.67 -15.98
CA GLY A 101 -21.31 -21.29 -15.79
C GLY A 101 -20.13 -20.90 -16.69
N ASP A 102 -19.37 -19.90 -16.25
CA ASP A 102 -18.10 -19.56 -16.88
C ASP A 102 -17.10 -20.72 -16.74
N VAL A 103 -16.87 -21.42 -17.85
CA VAL A 103 -15.98 -22.59 -17.91
C VAL A 103 -14.54 -22.26 -17.54
N GLN A 104 -14.05 -21.05 -17.85
CA GLN A 104 -12.69 -20.65 -17.50
C GLN A 104 -12.56 -20.50 -15.99
N GLU A 105 -13.47 -19.76 -15.37
CA GLU A 105 -13.52 -19.61 -13.91
C GLU A 105 -13.71 -20.96 -13.21
N ARG A 106 -14.57 -21.84 -13.75
CA ARG A 106 -14.77 -23.19 -13.21
C ARG A 106 -13.52 -24.06 -13.34
N LEU A 107 -12.80 -23.96 -14.46
CA LEU A 107 -11.54 -24.65 -14.67
C LEU A 107 -10.47 -24.15 -13.69
N LEU A 108 -10.37 -22.84 -13.45
CA LEU A 108 -9.43 -22.29 -12.46
C LEU A 108 -9.72 -22.80 -11.04
N ARG A 109 -10.99 -22.90 -10.65
CA ARG A 109 -11.38 -23.53 -9.36
C ARG A 109 -11.02 -25.00 -9.31
N PHE A 110 -11.25 -25.73 -10.40
CA PHE A 110 -10.84 -27.12 -10.51
C PHE A 110 -9.31 -27.25 -10.37
N LEU A 111 -8.53 -26.39 -11.02
CA LEU A 111 -7.08 -26.40 -10.88
C LEU A 111 -6.63 -25.98 -9.47
N ALA A 112 -7.42 -25.20 -8.73
CA ALA A 112 -7.12 -24.84 -7.35
C ALA A 112 -7.32 -25.99 -6.35
N ASP A 113 -8.34 -26.84 -6.54
CA ASP A 113 -8.65 -28.00 -5.69
C ASP A 113 -9.33 -29.11 -6.53
N PRO A 114 -8.55 -29.91 -7.28
CA PRO A 114 -9.08 -30.84 -8.28
C PRO A 114 -10.03 -31.89 -7.68
N GLU A 115 -9.68 -32.46 -6.53
CA GLU A 115 -10.48 -33.49 -5.87
C GLU A 115 -11.84 -32.95 -5.43
N ARG A 116 -11.84 -31.82 -4.71
CA ARG A 116 -13.06 -31.25 -4.14
C ARG A 116 -13.98 -30.71 -5.22
N GLU A 117 -13.43 -29.99 -6.19
CA GLU A 117 -14.23 -29.42 -7.27
C GLU A 117 -14.81 -30.53 -8.15
N TRP A 118 -14.04 -31.60 -8.41
CA TRP A 118 -14.57 -32.75 -9.14
C TRP A 118 -15.71 -33.43 -8.39
N GLN A 119 -15.57 -33.66 -7.09
CA GLN A 119 -16.65 -34.20 -6.26
C GLN A 119 -17.90 -33.30 -6.30
N ALA A 120 -17.74 -31.98 -6.28
CA ALA A 120 -18.85 -31.04 -6.40
C ALA A 120 -19.53 -31.10 -7.78
N LEU A 121 -18.76 -31.17 -8.86
CA LEU A 121 -19.27 -31.33 -10.23
C LEU A 121 -20.02 -32.66 -10.40
N GLN A 122 -19.51 -33.75 -9.81
CA GLN A 122 -20.17 -35.05 -9.79
C GLN A 122 -21.47 -35.02 -8.97
N ALA A 123 -21.46 -34.43 -7.77
CA ALA A 123 -22.65 -34.30 -6.93
C ALA A 123 -23.74 -33.44 -7.58
N ALA A 124 -23.36 -32.45 -8.37
CA ALA A 124 -24.28 -31.63 -9.17
C ALA A 124 -24.75 -32.33 -10.46
N GLY A 125 -24.13 -33.45 -10.84
CA GLY A 125 -24.43 -34.18 -12.08
C GLY A 125 -23.99 -33.44 -13.35
N ILE A 126 -23.01 -32.53 -13.28
CA ILE A 126 -22.58 -31.67 -14.41
C ILE A 126 -21.16 -31.94 -14.89
N GLY A 127 -20.52 -33.01 -14.40
CA GLY A 127 -19.13 -33.35 -14.73
C GLY A 127 -18.89 -33.63 -16.21
N SER A 128 -19.85 -34.25 -16.91
CA SER A 128 -19.75 -34.52 -18.36
C SER A 128 -19.77 -33.24 -19.19
N GLU A 129 -20.62 -32.28 -18.83
CA GLU A 129 -20.76 -30.99 -19.49
C GLU A 129 -19.52 -30.11 -19.24
N PHE A 130 -18.96 -30.18 -18.03
CA PHE A 130 -17.68 -29.54 -17.72
C PHE A 130 -16.55 -30.11 -18.60
N CYS A 131 -16.39 -31.44 -18.65
CA CYS A 131 -15.39 -32.08 -19.52
C CYS A 131 -15.61 -31.74 -20.99
N SER A 132 -16.85 -31.75 -21.49
CA SER A 132 -17.20 -31.36 -22.86
C SER A 132 -16.71 -29.95 -23.20
N GLN A 133 -16.99 -28.97 -22.32
CA GLN A 133 -16.60 -27.58 -22.56
C GLN A 133 -15.09 -27.35 -22.44
N VAL A 134 -14.42 -28.00 -21.49
CA VAL A 134 -12.95 -28.00 -21.41
C VAL A 134 -12.35 -28.69 -22.65
N GLY A 135 -12.96 -29.81 -23.07
CA GLY A 135 -12.76 -30.56 -24.31
C GLY A 135 -12.65 -29.68 -25.55
N ALA A 136 -13.68 -28.86 -25.73
CA ALA A 136 -13.86 -28.02 -26.90
C ALA A 136 -12.87 -26.84 -26.99
N ARG A 137 -12.24 -26.45 -25.88
CA ARG A 137 -11.44 -25.20 -25.82
C ARG A 137 -10.01 -25.40 -25.37
N TYR A 138 -9.78 -26.22 -24.35
CA TYR A 138 -8.53 -26.21 -23.60
C TYR A 138 -7.79 -27.54 -23.65
N ALA A 139 -8.44 -28.70 -23.64
CA ALA A 139 -7.72 -29.98 -23.61
C ALA A 139 -8.56 -31.09 -24.25
N ASP A 140 -7.94 -32.12 -24.82
CA ASP A 140 -8.69 -33.29 -25.31
C ASP A 140 -9.12 -34.18 -24.12
N VAL A 141 -10.22 -33.80 -23.47
CA VAL A 141 -10.76 -34.48 -22.29
C VAL A 141 -12.24 -34.86 -22.52
N GLN A 142 -12.48 -36.14 -22.82
CA GLN A 142 -13.85 -36.66 -22.90
C GLN A 142 -14.40 -37.07 -21.52
N ALA A 143 -13.52 -37.40 -20.57
CA ALA A 143 -13.82 -37.61 -19.16
C ALA A 143 -12.54 -37.41 -18.33
N LEU A 144 -12.66 -36.85 -17.13
CA LEU A 144 -11.52 -36.74 -16.20
C LEU A 144 -11.11 -38.13 -15.69
N PRO A 145 -9.80 -38.42 -15.57
CA PRO A 145 -9.31 -39.71 -15.10
C PRO A 145 -9.63 -39.92 -13.61
N ALA A 146 -9.43 -41.15 -13.13
CA ALA A 146 -9.60 -41.51 -11.71
C ALA A 146 -8.70 -40.69 -10.76
N ASP A 147 -7.68 -40.02 -11.31
CA ASP A 147 -6.78 -39.10 -10.63
C ASP A 147 -6.93 -37.66 -11.18
N PRO A 148 -7.89 -36.87 -10.64
CA PRO A 148 -8.10 -35.48 -11.05
C PRO A 148 -6.86 -34.59 -10.84
N ALA A 149 -6.10 -34.79 -9.76
CA ALA A 149 -4.91 -34.01 -9.47
C ALA A 149 -3.75 -34.34 -10.42
N GLY A 150 -3.56 -35.61 -10.78
CA GLY A 150 -2.60 -36.02 -11.79
C GLY A 150 -2.91 -35.40 -13.16
N TRP A 151 -4.18 -35.35 -13.55
CA TRP A 151 -4.59 -34.66 -14.77
C TRP A 151 -4.33 -33.16 -14.69
N ALA A 152 -4.69 -32.51 -13.58
CA ALA A 152 -4.43 -31.09 -13.37
C ALA A 152 -2.94 -30.76 -13.48
N ARG A 153 -2.07 -31.57 -12.85
CA ARG A 153 -0.61 -31.41 -12.93
C ARG A 153 -0.11 -31.54 -14.38
N ALA A 154 -0.53 -32.56 -15.12
CA ALA A 154 -0.14 -32.77 -16.51
C ALA A 154 -0.63 -31.64 -17.42
N PHE A 155 -1.85 -31.14 -17.17
CA PHE A 155 -2.39 -30.00 -17.90
C PHE A 155 -1.58 -28.73 -17.64
N VAL A 156 -1.27 -28.41 -16.38
CA VAL A 156 -0.44 -27.23 -16.04
C VAL A 156 0.99 -27.37 -16.58
N GLU A 157 1.57 -28.57 -16.54
CA GLU A 157 2.85 -28.87 -17.18
C GLU A 157 2.82 -28.53 -18.69
N SER A 158 1.76 -28.94 -19.40
CA SER A 158 1.60 -28.64 -20.82
C SER A 158 1.47 -27.12 -21.10
N LEU A 159 0.78 -26.38 -20.22
CA LEU A 159 0.66 -24.92 -20.31
C LEU A 159 2.02 -24.24 -20.12
N ALA A 160 2.77 -24.64 -19.10
CA ALA A 160 4.10 -24.09 -18.81
C ALA A 160 5.07 -24.37 -19.96
N LEU A 161 5.06 -25.59 -20.52
CA LEU A 161 5.89 -25.94 -21.66
C LEU A 161 5.50 -25.20 -22.94
N LEU A 162 4.21 -24.97 -23.18
CA LEU A 162 3.74 -24.14 -24.29
C LEU A 162 4.28 -22.71 -24.18
N GLU A 163 4.20 -22.12 -22.98
CA GLU A 163 4.72 -20.77 -22.74
C GLU A 163 6.23 -20.71 -22.97
N VAL A 164 6.99 -21.70 -22.49
CA VAL A 164 8.44 -21.75 -22.68
C VAL A 164 8.82 -21.89 -24.15
N ASP A 165 8.20 -22.81 -24.88
CA ASP A 165 8.43 -22.99 -26.32
C ASP A 165 8.16 -21.70 -27.10
N GLU A 166 7.05 -21.01 -26.81
CA GLU A 166 6.69 -19.79 -27.50
C GLU A 166 7.57 -18.59 -27.11
N ALA A 167 7.86 -18.42 -25.83
CA ALA A 167 8.70 -17.32 -25.32
C ALA A 167 10.17 -17.43 -25.77
N THR A 168 10.61 -18.62 -26.18
CA THR A 168 11.96 -18.88 -26.71
C THR A 168 12.00 -18.97 -28.24
N GLY A 169 10.89 -18.68 -28.92
CA GLY A 169 10.84 -18.59 -30.39
C GLY A 169 10.61 -19.91 -31.11
N ARG A 170 10.07 -20.94 -30.45
CA ARG A 170 9.70 -22.26 -31.01
C ARG A 170 10.86 -23.00 -31.68
N ARG A 171 12.01 -23.05 -31.01
CA ARG A 171 13.24 -23.65 -31.53
C ARG A 171 13.06 -25.13 -31.88
N ASP A 172 13.82 -25.59 -32.87
CA ASP A 172 13.79 -26.99 -33.35
C ASP A 172 14.30 -28.03 -32.37
N ASP A 173 15.14 -27.60 -31.45
CA ASP A 173 15.76 -28.40 -30.41
C ASP A 173 14.98 -28.41 -29.08
N PHE A 174 13.73 -27.92 -29.04
CA PHE A 174 12.94 -27.89 -27.80
C PHE A 174 12.74 -29.31 -27.22
N PRO A 175 13.21 -29.60 -25.98
CA PRO A 175 13.28 -30.98 -25.46
C PRO A 175 11.92 -31.68 -25.29
N TYR A 176 10.83 -30.91 -25.14
CA TYR A 176 9.51 -31.42 -24.79
C TYR A 176 8.46 -31.21 -25.88
N ARG A 177 8.87 -31.17 -27.15
CA ARG A 177 7.95 -31.00 -28.31
C ARG A 177 6.76 -31.97 -28.31
N THR A 178 6.96 -33.21 -27.84
CA THR A 178 5.91 -34.24 -27.78
C THR A 178 4.88 -34.00 -26.68
N LYS A 179 5.19 -33.17 -25.68
CA LYS A 179 4.28 -32.78 -24.59
C LYS A 179 3.52 -31.48 -24.89
N LEU A 180 3.79 -30.84 -26.03
CA LEU A 180 3.11 -29.61 -26.41
C LEU A 180 1.64 -29.90 -26.79
N PRO A 181 0.72 -28.98 -26.47
CA PRO A 181 -0.67 -29.07 -26.87
C PRO A 181 -0.87 -29.13 -28.39
N ALA A 182 -2.01 -29.70 -28.79
CA ALA A 182 -2.45 -29.69 -30.18
C ALA A 182 -2.55 -28.24 -30.71
N ALA A 183 -2.17 -28.03 -31.98
CA ALA A 183 -2.02 -26.69 -32.56
C ALA A 183 -3.31 -25.84 -32.46
N GLU A 184 -4.47 -26.48 -32.56
CA GLU A 184 -5.80 -25.86 -32.44
C GLU A 184 -6.13 -25.36 -31.02
N GLN A 185 -5.56 -25.96 -29.98
CA GLN A 185 -5.80 -25.61 -28.57
C GLN A 185 -4.85 -24.51 -28.05
N ARG A 186 -3.69 -24.33 -28.68
CA ARG A 186 -2.63 -23.41 -28.22
C ARG A 186 -3.11 -21.97 -27.98
N PRO A 187 -3.91 -21.34 -28.87
CA PRO A 187 -4.35 -19.96 -28.64
C PRO A 187 -5.18 -19.79 -27.36
N ALA A 188 -6.11 -20.72 -27.09
CA ALA A 188 -6.97 -20.69 -25.91
C ALA A 188 -6.18 -20.99 -24.63
N GLN A 189 -5.27 -21.97 -24.67
CA GLN A 189 -4.41 -22.30 -23.54
C GLN A 189 -3.43 -21.17 -23.17
N ARG A 190 -2.85 -20.50 -24.17
CA ARG A 190 -2.00 -19.31 -23.94
C ARG A 190 -2.78 -18.21 -23.23
N GLN A 191 -4.00 -17.94 -23.71
CA GLN A 191 -4.84 -16.91 -23.11
C GLN A 191 -5.24 -17.29 -21.68
N LEU A 192 -5.61 -18.55 -21.44
CA LEU A 192 -5.92 -19.07 -20.10
C LEU A 192 -4.74 -18.86 -19.14
N LEU A 193 -3.53 -19.26 -19.54
CA LEU A 193 -2.34 -19.12 -18.69
C LEU A 193 -2.04 -17.65 -18.40
N LYS A 194 -2.12 -16.78 -19.42
CA LYS A 194 -1.92 -15.35 -19.26
C LYS A 194 -2.93 -14.74 -18.27
N ASP A 195 -4.20 -15.06 -18.42
CA ASP A 195 -5.26 -14.57 -17.53
C ASP A 195 -5.07 -15.09 -16.10
N TRP A 196 -4.67 -16.36 -15.97
CA TRP A 196 -4.40 -16.98 -14.68
C TRP A 196 -3.23 -16.30 -13.95
N MET A 197 -2.14 -16.05 -14.66
CA MET A 197 -0.95 -15.36 -14.12
C MET A 197 -1.22 -13.88 -13.79
N GLN A 198 -2.20 -13.25 -14.43
CA GLN A 198 -2.54 -11.83 -14.20
C GLN A 198 -3.71 -11.63 -13.23
N SER A 199 -4.45 -12.69 -12.90
CA SER A 199 -5.60 -12.62 -11.99
C SER A 199 -5.15 -12.48 -10.54
N ARG A 200 -5.59 -11.42 -9.86
CA ARG A 200 -5.34 -11.20 -8.41
C ARG A 200 -5.95 -12.29 -7.53
N ASP A 201 -7.02 -12.95 -8.00
CA ASP A 201 -7.72 -13.97 -7.23
C ASP A 201 -7.09 -15.37 -7.42
N HIS A 202 -6.38 -15.58 -8.54
CA HIS A 202 -5.95 -16.92 -8.93
C HIS A 202 -4.43 -17.09 -9.08
N TYR A 203 -3.63 -16.02 -9.13
CA TYR A 203 -2.19 -16.11 -9.40
C TYR A 203 -1.42 -17.03 -8.44
N GLU A 204 -1.79 -17.05 -7.15
CA GLU A 204 -1.13 -17.90 -6.14
C GLU A 204 -1.32 -19.39 -6.43
N THR A 205 -2.47 -19.76 -6.99
CA THR A 205 -2.76 -21.15 -7.33
C THR A 205 -1.88 -21.63 -8.49
N TYR A 206 -1.64 -20.79 -9.50
CA TYR A 206 -0.69 -21.09 -10.55
C TYR A 206 0.74 -21.20 -10.00
N ALA A 207 1.17 -20.22 -9.18
CA ALA A 207 2.50 -20.22 -8.58
C ALA A 207 2.78 -21.51 -7.79
N ARG A 208 1.78 -22.01 -7.05
CA ARG A 208 1.86 -23.29 -6.34
C ARG A 208 2.06 -24.48 -7.29
N HIS A 209 1.34 -24.52 -8.42
CA HIS A 209 1.53 -25.57 -9.42
C HIS A 209 2.90 -25.52 -10.07
N ALA A 210 3.34 -24.34 -10.51
CA ALA A 210 4.65 -24.15 -11.14
C ALA A 210 5.80 -24.57 -10.20
N ARG A 211 5.71 -24.27 -8.88
CA ARG A 211 6.69 -24.74 -7.89
C ARG A 211 6.71 -26.27 -7.74
N ALA A 212 5.60 -26.95 -8.03
CA ALA A 212 5.53 -28.41 -8.00
C ALA A 212 6.11 -29.09 -9.25
N LEU A 213 6.51 -28.32 -10.28
CA LEU A 213 7.13 -28.82 -11.52
C LEU A 213 8.67 -28.90 -11.42
N GLY A 214 9.26 -28.97 -10.23
CA GLY A 214 10.71 -28.92 -10.03
C GLY A 214 11.52 -29.94 -10.85
N ASP A 215 11.04 -31.17 -11.00
CA ASP A 215 11.72 -32.21 -11.80
C ASP A 215 11.82 -31.84 -13.29
N LEU A 216 10.78 -31.20 -13.82
CA LEU A 216 10.76 -30.67 -15.19
C LEU A 216 11.79 -29.55 -15.33
N GLU A 217 11.83 -28.63 -14.36
CA GLU A 217 12.75 -27.50 -14.35
C GLU A 217 14.22 -27.96 -14.33
N LEU A 218 14.57 -28.97 -13.53
CA LEU A 218 15.94 -29.49 -13.45
C LEU A 218 16.48 -29.92 -14.83
N THR A 219 15.61 -30.48 -15.66
CA THR A 219 15.99 -30.96 -17.00
C THR A 219 15.97 -29.84 -18.03
N LEU A 220 15.03 -28.89 -17.91
CA LEU A 220 14.83 -27.83 -18.92
C LEU A 220 15.76 -26.63 -18.74
N ARG A 221 16.21 -26.33 -17.52
CA ARG A 221 17.05 -25.17 -17.20
C ARG A 221 18.36 -25.09 -18.02
N PRO A 222 19.15 -26.17 -18.19
CA PRO A 222 20.36 -26.11 -19.02
C PRO A 222 20.09 -25.66 -20.44
N TRP A 223 19.04 -26.20 -21.08
CA TRP A 223 18.63 -25.81 -22.42
C TRP A 223 18.17 -24.35 -22.46
N ALA A 224 17.34 -23.92 -21.50
CA ALA A 224 16.77 -22.58 -21.47
C ALA A 224 17.85 -21.47 -21.30
N ARG A 225 18.96 -21.75 -20.62
CA ARG A 225 20.10 -20.82 -20.45
C ARG A 225 20.80 -20.46 -21.76
N GLU A 226 20.65 -21.27 -22.79
CA GLU A 226 21.24 -21.07 -24.13
C GLU A 226 20.26 -20.37 -25.10
N THR A 227 19.18 -19.77 -24.57
CA THR A 227 18.13 -19.11 -25.35
C THR A 227 18.00 -17.63 -24.97
N ASP A 228 17.64 -16.78 -25.94
CA ASP A 228 17.41 -15.35 -25.74
C ASP A 228 15.97 -15.01 -25.28
N GLY A 229 15.16 -16.04 -25.01
CA GLY A 229 13.75 -15.92 -24.60
C GLY A 229 13.58 -15.56 -23.12
N ARG A 230 12.37 -15.09 -22.75
CA ARG A 230 12.04 -14.67 -21.37
C ARG A 230 10.82 -15.40 -20.81
N PRO A 231 10.84 -16.74 -20.78
CA PRO A 231 9.70 -17.51 -20.29
C PRO A 231 9.39 -17.19 -18.83
N GLN A 232 8.11 -17.08 -18.52
CA GLN A 232 7.57 -16.85 -17.18
C GLN A 232 6.78 -18.05 -16.64
N GLY A 233 6.55 -19.08 -17.46
CA GLY A 233 5.76 -20.25 -17.09
C GLY A 233 6.44 -21.19 -16.09
N LEU A 234 7.75 -21.05 -15.88
CA LEU A 234 8.52 -21.83 -14.90
C LEU A 234 9.42 -20.90 -14.08
N ARG A 235 9.40 -21.08 -12.76
CA ARG A 235 10.10 -20.23 -11.80
C ARG A 235 11.60 -20.38 -11.93
N GLY A 236 12.10 -21.61 -12.01
CA GLY A 236 13.54 -21.90 -12.05
C GLY A 236 14.25 -21.29 -13.27
N ILE A 237 13.55 -21.11 -14.40
CA ILE A 237 14.11 -20.44 -15.58
C ILE A 237 14.23 -18.93 -15.35
N ALA A 238 13.23 -18.31 -14.71
CA ALA A 238 13.29 -16.89 -14.33
C ALA A 238 14.36 -16.62 -13.27
N GLU A 239 14.52 -17.53 -12.30
CA GLU A 239 15.60 -17.52 -11.30
C GLU A 239 16.99 -17.56 -11.95
N ASP A 240 17.20 -18.44 -12.94
CA ASP A 240 18.49 -18.51 -13.64
C ASP A 240 18.86 -17.19 -14.31
N ARG A 241 17.88 -16.52 -14.92
CA ARG A 241 18.10 -15.19 -15.52
C ARG A 241 18.45 -14.15 -14.47
N TRP A 242 17.75 -14.16 -13.33
CA TRP A 242 18.08 -13.28 -12.20
C TRP A 242 19.50 -13.52 -11.68
N SER A 243 19.85 -14.79 -11.41
CA SER A 243 21.20 -15.17 -10.93
C SER A 243 22.30 -14.78 -11.92
N ALA A 244 22.07 -14.98 -13.23
CA ALA A 244 23.00 -14.58 -14.27
C ALA A 244 23.20 -13.06 -14.34
N PHE A 245 22.10 -12.29 -14.27
CA PHE A 245 22.13 -10.83 -14.22
C PHE A 245 22.87 -10.32 -12.97
N LEU A 246 22.51 -10.81 -11.79
CA LEU A 246 23.11 -10.39 -10.53
C LEU A 246 24.61 -10.69 -10.53
N LYS A 247 25.03 -11.89 -10.95
CA LYS A 247 26.45 -12.24 -11.10
C LYS A 247 27.18 -11.29 -12.04
N GLY A 248 26.58 -10.95 -13.19
CA GLY A 248 27.15 -10.02 -14.15
C GLY A 248 27.28 -8.60 -13.60
N LEU A 249 26.29 -8.14 -12.84
CA LEU A 249 26.30 -6.85 -12.14
C LEU A 249 27.42 -6.79 -11.10
N LEU A 250 27.53 -7.81 -10.25
CA LEU A 250 28.56 -7.89 -9.20
C LEU A 250 29.97 -7.97 -9.76
N ALA A 251 30.15 -8.57 -10.94
CA ALA A 251 31.44 -8.54 -11.64
C ALA A 251 31.88 -7.11 -12.03
N GLN A 252 30.98 -6.13 -12.05
CA GLN A 252 31.30 -4.72 -12.34
C GLN A 252 31.54 -3.87 -11.10
N GLN A 253 31.43 -4.44 -9.89
CA GLN A 253 31.40 -3.68 -8.64
C GLN A 253 32.65 -2.84 -8.36
N GLU A 254 33.79 -3.12 -8.99
CA GLU A 254 35.00 -2.30 -8.80
C GLU A 254 34.86 -0.88 -9.39
N SER A 255 34.00 -0.68 -10.38
CA SER A 255 33.87 0.61 -11.09
C SER A 255 32.42 1.03 -11.24
N GLN A 256 32.10 2.21 -10.72
CA GLN A 256 30.78 2.80 -10.84
C GLN A 256 30.38 3.07 -12.31
N ALA A 257 31.34 3.42 -13.17
CA ALA A 257 31.11 3.60 -14.60
C ALA A 257 30.76 2.28 -15.32
N ARG A 258 31.37 1.17 -14.90
CA ARG A 258 31.03 -0.18 -15.42
C ARG A 258 29.67 -0.63 -14.93
N LEU A 259 29.34 -0.44 -13.65
CA LEU A 259 28.00 -0.69 -13.10
C LEU A 259 26.93 0.06 -13.89
N ARG A 260 27.14 1.36 -14.11
CA ARG A 260 26.25 2.19 -14.92
C ARG A 260 26.04 1.61 -16.32
N THR A 261 27.13 1.29 -17.01
CA THR A 261 27.07 0.75 -18.37
C THR A 261 26.30 -0.56 -18.41
N TYR A 262 26.54 -1.45 -17.45
CA TYR A 262 25.85 -2.74 -17.33
C TYR A 262 24.35 -2.58 -17.05
N LEU A 263 23.99 -1.71 -16.11
CA LEU A 263 22.58 -1.43 -15.79
C LEU A 263 21.83 -0.87 -17.01
N LEU A 264 22.42 0.08 -17.72
CA LEU A 264 21.80 0.67 -18.90
C LEU A 264 21.71 -0.32 -20.08
N SER A 265 22.72 -1.17 -20.29
CA SER A 265 22.67 -2.19 -21.34
C SER A 265 21.61 -3.27 -21.07
N HIS A 266 21.21 -3.47 -19.81
CA HIS A 266 20.18 -4.44 -19.41
C HIS A 266 18.83 -3.80 -19.06
N ARG A 267 18.65 -2.49 -19.27
CA ARG A 267 17.44 -1.74 -18.89
C ARG A 267 16.16 -2.39 -19.36
N GLU A 268 16.10 -2.80 -20.63
CA GLU A 268 14.89 -3.38 -21.21
C GLU A 268 14.57 -4.74 -20.57
N ILE A 269 15.58 -5.57 -20.35
CA ILE A 269 15.43 -6.87 -19.68
C ILE A 269 14.91 -6.66 -18.27
N ILE A 270 15.56 -5.77 -17.50
CA ILE A 270 15.15 -5.45 -16.13
C ILE A 270 13.70 -4.98 -16.08
N ALA A 271 13.30 -4.08 -16.98
CA ALA A 271 11.93 -3.56 -17.01
C ALA A 271 10.90 -4.65 -17.33
N GLN A 272 11.20 -5.55 -18.27
CA GLN A 272 10.30 -6.65 -18.63
C GLN A 272 10.19 -7.69 -17.52
N GLU A 273 11.31 -8.10 -16.92
CA GLU A 273 11.32 -9.07 -15.81
C GLU A 273 10.69 -8.50 -14.54
N ALA A 274 10.92 -7.21 -14.23
CA ALA A 274 10.27 -6.54 -13.11
C ALA A 274 8.75 -6.45 -13.29
N ALA A 275 8.27 -6.34 -14.54
CA ALA A 275 6.84 -6.43 -14.86
C ALA A 275 6.33 -7.89 -14.98
N GLY A 276 7.24 -8.87 -14.93
CA GLY A 276 6.97 -10.28 -15.07
C GLY A 276 6.23 -10.87 -13.86
N PHE A 277 5.76 -12.11 -14.05
CA PHE A 277 4.90 -12.79 -13.09
C PHE A 277 5.59 -13.03 -11.75
N TRP A 278 6.84 -13.49 -11.76
CA TRP A 278 7.56 -13.85 -10.54
C TRP A 278 8.04 -12.63 -9.74
N ALA A 279 8.24 -11.48 -10.39
CA ALA A 279 8.59 -10.24 -9.70
C ALA A 279 7.34 -9.51 -9.19
N ARG A 280 6.46 -9.03 -10.09
CA ARG A 280 5.30 -8.21 -9.74
C ARG A 280 4.09 -9.01 -9.26
N GLY A 281 3.90 -10.22 -9.79
CA GLY A 281 2.75 -11.07 -9.48
C GLY A 281 2.88 -11.73 -8.11
N THR A 282 3.91 -12.57 -7.93
CA THR A 282 4.10 -13.34 -6.69
C THR A 282 5.04 -12.70 -5.68
N GLY A 283 5.94 -11.81 -6.10
CA GLY A 283 7.00 -11.28 -5.24
C GLY A 283 8.12 -12.29 -4.94
N ASP A 284 8.20 -13.42 -5.67
CA ASP A 284 9.25 -14.43 -5.48
C ASP A 284 10.62 -13.98 -6.00
N LEU A 285 10.67 -13.09 -7.00
CA LEU A 285 11.89 -12.54 -7.57
C LEU A 285 11.94 -11.00 -7.43
N PRO A 286 11.98 -10.47 -6.19
CA PRO A 286 11.94 -9.03 -5.93
C PRO A 286 13.20 -8.31 -6.46
N GLY A 287 14.29 -9.04 -6.71
CA GLY A 287 15.54 -8.53 -7.24
C GLY A 287 15.39 -7.72 -8.55
N TRP A 288 14.49 -8.14 -9.45
CA TRP A 288 14.25 -7.41 -10.69
C TRP A 288 13.64 -6.02 -10.46
N GLU A 289 12.70 -5.91 -9.51
CA GLU A 289 12.14 -4.62 -9.13
C GLU A 289 13.19 -3.72 -8.47
N LEU A 290 14.05 -4.30 -7.62
CA LEU A 290 15.17 -3.59 -7.01
C LEU A 290 16.17 -3.08 -8.05
N ALA A 291 16.48 -3.86 -9.10
CA ALA A 291 17.34 -3.44 -10.19
C ALA A 291 16.72 -2.28 -11.00
N ALA A 292 15.40 -2.29 -11.22
CA ALA A 292 14.68 -1.20 -11.88
C ALA A 292 14.71 0.09 -11.03
N ARG A 293 14.54 -0.04 -9.70
CA ARG A 293 14.68 1.07 -8.74
C ARG A 293 16.11 1.61 -8.72
N LEU A 294 17.12 0.74 -8.79
CA LEU A 294 18.53 1.12 -8.83
C LEU A 294 18.84 1.97 -10.06
N ILE A 295 18.34 1.58 -11.24
CA ILE A 295 18.47 2.39 -12.47
C ILE A 295 17.85 3.78 -12.27
N THR A 296 16.66 3.84 -11.68
CA THR A 296 15.95 5.10 -11.43
C THR A 296 16.73 6.02 -10.49
N LEU A 297 17.27 5.47 -9.39
CA LEU A 297 18.13 6.19 -8.45
C LEU A 297 19.38 6.75 -9.15
N MET A 298 20.09 5.88 -9.89
CA MET A 298 21.30 6.24 -10.62
C MET A 298 21.06 7.41 -11.60
N GLU A 299 20.01 7.35 -12.41
CA GLU A 299 19.73 8.41 -13.39
C GLU A 299 19.36 9.74 -12.73
N ARG A 300 18.56 9.69 -11.65
CA ARG A 300 18.20 10.91 -10.90
C ARG A 300 19.42 11.54 -10.26
N ALA A 301 20.27 10.72 -9.64
CA ALA A 301 21.55 11.13 -9.07
C ALA A 301 22.47 11.78 -10.12
N GLU A 302 22.65 11.14 -11.28
CA GLU A 302 23.47 11.67 -12.38
C GLU A 302 22.95 12.99 -12.93
N LYS A 303 21.63 13.10 -13.13
CA LYS A 303 20.99 14.34 -13.58
C LYS A 303 21.21 15.48 -12.59
N ALA A 304 21.04 15.20 -11.30
CA ALA A 304 21.25 16.19 -10.25
C ALA A 304 22.71 16.66 -10.18
N VAL A 305 23.67 15.73 -10.21
CA VAL A 305 25.10 16.03 -10.26
C VAL A 305 25.48 16.86 -11.49
N GLY A 306 24.96 16.48 -12.67
CA GLY A 306 25.20 17.22 -13.92
C GLY A 306 24.71 18.67 -13.83
N THR A 307 23.53 18.87 -13.24
CA THR A 307 22.95 20.20 -13.02
C THR A 307 23.78 21.02 -12.03
N ALA A 308 24.16 20.43 -10.89
CA ALA A 308 24.88 21.08 -9.80
C ALA A 308 26.24 21.67 -10.24
N ARG A 309 26.93 21.05 -11.21
CA ARG A 309 28.21 21.55 -11.76
C ARG A 309 28.10 22.92 -12.42
N SER A 310 26.91 23.30 -12.87
CA SER A 310 26.65 24.59 -13.53
C SER A 310 26.11 25.66 -12.59
N LEU A 311 25.70 25.28 -11.37
CA LEU A 311 25.13 26.20 -10.40
C LEU A 311 26.24 26.89 -9.58
N THR A 312 26.07 28.19 -9.35
CA THR A 312 27.00 29.01 -8.56
C THR A 312 26.32 29.84 -7.48
N VAL A 313 24.98 29.90 -7.51
CA VAL A 313 24.15 30.70 -6.60
C VAL A 313 23.49 29.75 -5.59
N PRO A 314 23.69 29.91 -4.27
CA PRO A 314 23.14 29.02 -3.25
C PRO A 314 21.63 28.78 -3.36
N SER A 315 20.83 29.82 -3.62
CA SER A 315 19.37 29.70 -3.74
C SER A 315 18.93 28.83 -4.92
N HIS A 316 19.74 28.72 -5.98
CA HIS A 316 19.46 27.80 -7.08
C HIS A 316 19.64 26.33 -6.67
N PHE A 317 20.60 26.03 -5.79
CA PHE A 317 20.75 24.66 -5.24
C PHE A 317 19.57 24.29 -4.34
N VAL A 318 19.15 25.21 -3.47
CA VAL A 318 17.97 25.04 -2.60
C VAL A 318 16.73 24.76 -3.43
N ARG A 319 16.49 25.57 -4.46
CA ARG A 319 15.37 25.37 -5.37
C ARG A 319 15.47 24.06 -6.15
N ALA A 320 16.64 23.71 -6.68
CA ALA A 320 16.81 22.45 -7.41
C ALA A 320 16.57 21.22 -6.52
N TYR A 321 16.96 21.29 -5.25
CA TYR A 321 16.66 20.25 -4.27
C TYR A 321 15.16 20.14 -3.97
N ALA A 322 14.53 21.26 -3.63
CA ALA A 322 13.09 21.32 -3.36
C ALA A 322 12.24 20.89 -4.57
N ASP A 323 12.63 21.28 -5.79
CA ASP A 323 11.85 20.98 -7.00
C ASP A 323 12.07 19.53 -7.50
N GLN A 324 13.30 18.99 -7.39
CA GLN A 324 13.64 17.71 -8.05
C GLN A 324 14.56 16.78 -7.25
N TRP A 325 15.58 17.29 -6.55
CA TRP A 325 16.62 16.39 -6.02
C TRP A 325 16.25 15.67 -4.72
N HIS A 326 15.28 16.17 -3.95
CA HIS A 326 14.69 15.40 -2.84
C HIS A 326 14.17 14.03 -3.31
N ALA A 327 13.77 13.92 -4.57
CA ALA A 327 13.29 12.68 -5.17
C ALA A 327 14.40 11.66 -5.46
N VAL A 328 15.68 12.03 -5.30
CA VAL A 328 16.84 11.10 -5.23
C VAL A 328 16.84 10.42 -3.86
N ASP A 329 16.69 11.20 -2.79
CA ASP A 329 16.67 10.71 -1.42
C ASP A 329 15.48 9.75 -1.21
N LEU A 330 14.30 10.09 -1.75
CA LEU A 330 13.10 9.24 -1.79
C LEU A 330 13.36 7.88 -2.46
N ALA A 331 14.08 7.91 -3.59
CA ALA A 331 14.37 6.70 -4.36
C ALA A 331 15.38 5.80 -3.64
N HIS A 332 16.37 6.40 -2.97
CA HIS A 332 17.39 5.69 -2.20
C HIS A 332 16.77 4.95 -1.02
N TRP A 333 16.07 5.65 -0.13
CA TRP A 333 15.57 5.02 1.08
C TRP A 333 14.49 3.95 0.80
N ARG A 334 13.63 4.15 -0.22
CA ARG A 334 12.64 3.14 -0.63
C ARG A 334 13.29 1.90 -1.25
N LEU A 335 14.36 2.07 -2.03
CA LEU A 335 15.14 0.94 -2.55
C LEU A 335 15.74 0.15 -1.40
N LEU A 336 16.35 0.86 -0.46
CA LEU A 336 16.99 0.30 0.72
C LEU A 336 15.99 -0.45 1.63
N ALA A 337 14.81 0.12 1.88
CA ALA A 337 13.73 -0.55 2.60
C ALA A 337 13.20 -1.81 1.89
N ALA A 338 13.13 -1.79 0.56
CA ALA A 338 12.69 -2.94 -0.23
C ALA A 338 13.77 -4.04 -0.30
N ALA A 339 15.04 -3.65 -0.42
CA ALA A 339 16.18 -4.57 -0.52
C ALA A 339 16.27 -5.49 0.69
N ARG A 340 15.97 -4.99 1.90
CA ARG A 340 16.02 -5.78 3.12
C ARG A 340 15.01 -6.92 3.20
N LYS A 341 13.95 -6.86 2.40
CA LYS A 341 12.93 -7.92 2.31
C LYS A 341 13.31 -9.00 1.29
N ALA A 342 14.44 -8.86 0.60
CA ALA A 342 14.90 -9.74 -0.46
C ALA A 342 16.22 -10.39 -0.07
N ASP A 343 16.35 -11.71 -0.29
CA ASP A 343 17.57 -12.47 0.05
C ASP A 343 18.83 -11.91 -0.64
N ASP A 344 18.71 -11.49 -1.91
CA ASP A 344 19.80 -10.88 -2.70
C ASP A 344 19.85 -9.34 -2.59
N GLY A 345 19.01 -8.73 -1.74
CA GLY A 345 18.84 -7.28 -1.75
C GLY A 345 20.03 -6.50 -1.22
N GLU A 346 20.80 -7.07 -0.30
CA GLU A 346 21.96 -6.40 0.33
C GLU A 346 23.01 -5.96 -0.71
N ALA A 347 23.27 -6.80 -1.71
CA ALA A 347 24.24 -6.48 -2.75
C ALA A 347 23.76 -5.31 -3.64
N ILE A 348 22.45 -5.23 -3.90
CA ILE A 348 21.83 -4.11 -4.64
C ILE A 348 21.83 -2.84 -3.80
N ALA A 349 21.54 -2.96 -2.50
CA ALA A 349 21.59 -1.85 -1.53
C ALA A 349 22.99 -1.23 -1.47
N ALA A 350 24.05 -2.03 -1.37
CA ALA A 350 25.43 -1.55 -1.37
C ALA A 350 25.78 -0.84 -2.69
N ILE A 351 25.31 -1.32 -3.85
CA ILE A 351 25.51 -0.64 -5.14
C ILE A 351 24.73 0.68 -5.19
N ALA A 352 23.48 0.70 -4.72
CA ALA A 352 22.64 1.89 -4.67
C ALA A 352 23.30 2.99 -3.84
N ASP A 353 23.86 2.63 -2.70
CA ASP A 353 24.51 3.57 -1.79
C ASP A 353 25.74 4.25 -2.41
N ARG A 354 26.49 3.56 -3.29
CA ARG A 354 27.60 4.19 -4.02
C ARG A 354 27.16 5.32 -4.95
N PHE A 355 26.07 5.12 -5.69
CA PHE A 355 25.50 6.17 -6.53
C PHE A 355 25.00 7.34 -5.68
N TYR A 356 24.40 7.02 -4.53
CA TYR A 356 23.86 8.02 -3.61
C TYR A 356 24.95 8.84 -2.90
N VAL A 357 25.98 8.20 -2.33
CA VAL A 357 27.15 8.85 -1.72
C VAL A 357 27.84 9.77 -2.73
N GLN A 358 28.02 9.32 -3.98
CA GLN A 358 28.60 10.16 -5.03
C GLN A 358 27.73 11.39 -5.32
N TYR A 359 26.41 11.23 -5.36
CA TYR A 359 25.47 12.34 -5.54
C TYR A 359 25.56 13.33 -4.38
N LEU A 360 25.48 12.84 -3.14
CA LEU A 360 25.55 13.65 -1.92
C LEU A 360 26.86 14.44 -1.87
N GLU A 361 28.02 13.81 -2.10
CA GLU A 361 29.31 14.50 -2.05
C GLU A 361 29.40 15.58 -3.13
N GLN A 362 29.07 15.28 -4.39
CA GLN A 362 29.23 16.25 -5.48
C GLN A 362 28.26 17.44 -5.37
N VAL A 363 26.99 17.18 -5.06
CA VAL A 363 25.99 18.25 -4.92
C VAL A 363 26.30 19.12 -3.71
N ASN A 364 26.60 18.51 -2.56
CA ASN A 364 26.84 19.28 -1.35
C ASN A 364 28.21 19.96 -1.34
N GLN A 365 29.23 19.42 -2.01
CA GLN A 365 30.51 20.11 -2.19
C GLN A 365 30.35 21.35 -3.10
N ALA A 366 29.55 21.26 -4.16
CA ALA A 366 29.24 22.40 -5.02
C ALA A 366 28.42 23.47 -4.28
N PHE A 367 27.40 23.06 -3.52
CA PHE A 367 26.62 23.95 -2.66
C PHE A 367 27.51 24.64 -1.62
N TYR A 368 28.32 23.88 -0.88
CA TYR A 368 29.26 24.42 0.10
C TYR A 368 30.24 25.43 -0.53
N GLY A 369 30.79 25.13 -1.71
CA GLY A 369 31.65 26.05 -2.45
C GLY A 369 30.96 27.36 -2.86
N SER A 370 29.63 27.33 -3.03
CA SER A 370 28.83 28.54 -3.29
C SER A 370 28.60 29.40 -2.05
N LEU A 371 28.64 28.82 -0.84
CA LEU A 371 28.46 29.55 0.42
C LEU A 371 29.67 30.44 0.77
N GLY A 372 30.88 29.99 0.43
CA GLY A 372 32.15 30.67 0.77
C GLY A 372 32.35 32.05 0.14
N LYS A 373 31.42 32.51 -0.71
CA LYS A 373 31.44 33.85 -1.33
C LYS A 373 30.45 34.84 -0.70
N GLY A 374 29.58 34.40 0.23
CA GLY A 374 28.40 35.16 0.64
C GLY A 374 28.24 35.44 2.14
N GLY A 375 28.91 34.72 3.05
CA GLY A 375 28.97 35.02 4.50
C GLY A 375 27.63 35.19 5.24
N THR A 376 26.50 34.84 4.63
CA THR A 376 25.15 35.10 5.14
C THR A 376 24.35 33.80 5.25
N TRP A 377 23.58 33.68 6.33
CA TRP A 377 22.68 32.56 6.56
C TRP A 377 21.33 33.08 7.06
N PRO A 378 20.20 32.63 6.48
CA PRO A 378 20.10 31.76 5.29
C PRO A 378 20.70 32.43 4.04
N PRO A 379 21.00 31.67 2.98
CA PRO A 379 21.49 32.27 1.74
C PRO A 379 20.52 33.33 1.19
N GLU A 380 21.03 34.35 0.51
CA GLU A 380 20.20 35.41 -0.07
C GLU A 380 19.09 34.84 -0.96
N SER A 381 17.90 35.46 -0.90
CA SER A 381 16.68 35.03 -1.59
C SER A 381 16.09 33.69 -1.14
N CYS A 382 16.65 33.04 -0.11
CA CYS A 382 16.01 31.92 0.56
C CYS A 382 15.20 32.38 1.77
N GLN A 383 14.06 31.72 2.02
CA GLN A 383 13.30 31.90 3.25
C GLN A 383 13.94 31.09 4.38
N GLY A 384 14.37 31.77 5.45
CA GLY A 384 14.84 31.11 6.67
C GLY A 384 13.70 30.77 7.63
N VAL A 385 13.99 29.94 8.64
CA VAL A 385 13.01 29.54 9.67
C VAL A 385 12.30 30.74 10.31
N ALA A 386 13.00 31.85 10.56
CA ALA A 386 12.41 33.05 11.17
C ALA A 386 11.18 33.59 10.39
N GLY A 387 11.19 33.50 9.05
CA GLY A 387 10.07 33.93 8.21
C GLY A 387 8.86 33.00 8.35
N VAL A 388 9.09 31.69 8.38
CA VAL A 388 8.02 30.68 8.60
C VAL A 388 7.45 30.79 10.01
N THR A 389 8.30 30.92 11.02
CA THR A 389 7.90 31.00 12.43
C THR A 389 6.98 32.20 12.68
N ALA A 390 7.20 33.35 12.03
CA ALA A 390 6.29 34.48 12.15
C ALA A 390 4.87 34.17 11.65
N GLU A 391 4.75 33.40 10.56
CA GLU A 391 3.46 32.98 9.99
C GLU A 391 2.80 31.85 10.79
N LEU A 392 3.60 30.94 11.37
CA LEU A 392 3.08 29.77 12.12
C LEU A 392 2.17 30.17 13.27
N TYR A 393 2.54 31.21 14.01
CA TYR A 393 1.85 31.63 15.24
C TYR A 393 1.02 32.89 15.07
N GLN A 394 0.78 33.33 13.83
CA GLN A 394 -0.07 34.48 13.56
C GLN A 394 -1.52 34.15 13.94
N GLN A 395 -2.16 34.99 14.76
CA GLN A 395 -3.54 34.77 15.15
C GLN A 395 -4.46 34.88 13.93
N SER A 396 -5.11 33.77 13.59
CA SER A 396 -6.17 33.72 12.59
C SER A 396 -7.54 33.55 13.27
N GLY A 397 -8.62 33.87 12.55
CA GLY A 397 -9.99 33.63 13.02
C GLY A 397 -10.38 32.15 13.08
N THR A 398 -9.59 31.27 12.45
CA THR A 398 -9.84 29.82 12.33
C THR A 398 -8.91 29.02 13.22
N PRO A 399 -9.36 27.92 13.86
CA PRO A 399 -8.46 27.04 14.61
C PRO A 399 -7.35 26.47 13.73
N GLN A 400 -6.12 26.51 14.25
CA GLN A 400 -4.90 26.02 13.59
C GLN A 400 -4.22 24.96 14.46
N ALA A 401 -3.74 23.90 13.81
CA ALA A 401 -2.88 22.90 14.42
C ALA A 401 -1.48 22.96 13.79
N ILE A 402 -0.45 22.87 14.63
CA ILE A 402 0.96 22.80 14.23
C ILE A 402 1.51 21.46 14.71
N LEU A 403 2.00 20.65 13.78
CA LEU A 403 2.72 19.42 14.04
C LEU A 403 4.21 19.71 13.82
N ILE A 404 4.99 19.67 14.89
CA ILE A 404 6.45 19.82 14.85
C ILE A 404 7.05 18.42 14.86
N VAL A 405 7.59 17.99 13.72
CA VAL A 405 8.12 16.64 13.53
C VAL A 405 9.64 16.70 13.60
N ASP A 406 10.23 15.93 14.51
CA ASP A 406 11.67 15.86 14.71
C ASP A 406 12.35 15.14 13.53
N ALA A 407 13.20 15.87 12.79
CA ALA A 407 13.93 15.39 11.61
C ALA A 407 13.06 14.93 10.41
N LEU A 408 11.96 15.60 10.08
CA LEU A 408 11.18 15.31 8.85
C LEU A 408 11.89 15.84 7.59
N ARG A 409 12.69 15.00 6.95
CA ARG A 409 13.40 15.34 5.70
C ARG A 409 12.43 15.68 4.56
N PHE A 410 12.86 16.56 3.65
CA PHE A 410 12.01 17.14 2.61
C PHE A 410 11.33 16.10 1.71
N ASP A 411 12.01 15.00 1.38
CA ASP A 411 11.48 13.91 0.57
C ASP A 411 10.32 13.16 1.25
N LEU A 412 10.37 13.02 2.57
CA LEU A 412 9.27 12.45 3.36
C LEU A 412 8.06 13.39 3.36
N ALA A 413 8.28 14.69 3.56
CA ALA A 413 7.21 15.68 3.48
C ALA A 413 6.60 15.79 2.06
N ALA A 414 7.41 15.66 1.01
CA ALA A 414 6.93 15.56 -0.37
C ALA A 414 6.05 14.33 -0.58
N ALA A 415 6.47 13.16 -0.10
CA ALA A 415 5.67 11.94 -0.16
C ALA A 415 4.36 12.07 0.65
N LEU A 416 4.37 12.75 1.80
CA LEU A 416 3.16 13.04 2.57
C LEU A 416 2.23 14.03 1.83
N CYS A 417 2.79 15.06 1.20
CA CYS A 417 2.04 16.03 0.41
C CYS A 417 1.27 15.37 -0.74
N GLU A 418 1.85 14.34 -1.38
CA GLU A 418 1.17 13.54 -2.42
C GLU A 418 -0.02 12.73 -1.90
N ARG A 419 -0.07 12.42 -0.60
CA ARG A 419 -1.15 11.63 0.04
C ARG A 419 -2.30 12.50 0.57
N LEU A 420 -2.10 13.81 0.66
CA LEU A 420 -3.03 14.75 1.28
C LEU A 420 -3.69 15.65 0.24
N GLU A 421 -5.01 15.80 0.34
CA GLU A 421 -5.74 16.81 -0.42
C GLU A 421 -5.47 18.21 0.14
N ASP A 422 -5.55 19.23 -0.72
CA ASP A 422 -5.37 20.65 -0.35
C ASP A 422 -4.05 20.95 0.39
N ALA A 423 -3.02 20.15 0.11
CA ALA A 423 -1.69 20.29 0.69
C ALA A 423 -0.75 21.08 -0.24
N GLN A 424 0.05 21.96 0.34
CA GLN A 424 1.07 22.76 -0.34
C GLN A 424 2.39 22.63 0.42
N LEU A 425 3.44 22.25 -0.31
CA LEU A 425 4.78 22.10 0.26
C LEU A 425 5.65 23.32 -0.08
N GLY A 426 6.12 24.01 0.95
CA GLY A 426 7.14 25.06 0.85
C GLY A 426 8.52 24.56 1.30
N ALA A 427 9.58 25.20 0.81
CA ALA A 427 10.95 24.95 1.24
C ALA A 427 11.47 26.10 2.09
N THR A 428 12.08 25.77 3.21
CA THR A 428 12.66 26.72 4.18
C THR A 428 14.08 26.27 4.54
N ILE A 429 14.93 27.23 4.90
CA ILE A 429 16.30 26.95 5.32
C ILE A 429 16.39 26.91 6.84
N ALA A 430 16.76 25.75 7.38
CA ALA A 430 17.07 25.53 8.79
C ALA A 430 18.25 26.39 9.23
N ASN A 431 18.31 26.74 10.51
CA ASN A 431 19.50 27.36 11.08
C ASN A 431 20.62 26.31 11.21
N VAL A 432 21.87 26.76 11.13
CA VAL A 432 23.04 25.93 11.39
C VAL A 432 23.70 26.27 12.74
N PRO A 433 24.25 25.29 13.46
CA PRO A 433 24.24 23.86 13.12
C PRO A 433 22.83 23.29 13.12
N SER A 434 22.56 22.36 12.21
CA SER A 434 21.24 21.74 12.03
C SER A 434 20.99 20.68 13.12
N ASP A 435 21.22 21.06 14.38
CA ASP A 435 21.01 20.24 15.56
C ASP A 435 19.63 20.54 16.16
N THR A 436 19.00 19.53 16.76
CA THR A 436 17.67 19.62 17.36
C THR A 436 17.51 20.78 18.33
N TRP A 437 18.53 21.05 19.17
CA TRP A 437 18.46 22.13 20.15
C TRP A 437 18.45 23.52 19.52
N VAL A 438 19.08 23.70 18.35
CA VAL A 438 19.05 24.94 17.57
C VAL A 438 17.74 25.04 16.81
N GLY A 439 17.37 24.00 16.07
CA GLY A 439 16.20 24.00 15.21
C GLY A 439 14.89 24.14 16.01
N MET A 440 14.71 23.34 17.08
CA MET A 440 13.53 23.43 17.94
C MET A 440 13.40 24.79 18.64
N THR A 441 14.52 25.45 18.92
CA THR A 441 14.51 26.81 19.47
C THR A 441 14.15 27.84 18.39
N SER A 442 14.63 27.65 17.16
CA SER A 442 14.36 28.52 16.01
C SER A 442 12.89 28.51 15.57
N LEU A 443 12.15 27.45 15.91
CA LEU A 443 10.71 27.33 15.69
C LEU A 443 9.85 28.10 16.73
N LEU A 444 10.46 28.80 17.70
CA LEU A 444 9.75 29.65 18.64
C LEU A 444 9.69 31.11 18.12
N PRO A 445 8.52 31.76 18.09
CA PRO A 445 8.42 33.12 17.56
C PRO A 445 8.86 34.15 18.61
N GLY A 446 9.59 35.17 18.16
CA GLY A 446 9.91 36.35 18.97
C GLY A 446 10.81 36.08 20.20
N VAL A 447 11.49 34.94 20.25
CA VAL A 447 12.39 34.60 21.34
C VAL A 447 13.83 34.91 20.94
N SER A 448 14.43 35.91 21.58
CA SER A 448 15.89 36.10 21.55
C SER A 448 16.56 35.14 22.52
N ALA A 449 17.68 34.53 22.11
CA ALA A 449 18.47 33.67 22.98
C ALA A 449 19.91 34.19 23.04
N GLU A 450 20.56 34.01 24.18
CA GLU A 450 22.00 34.21 24.35
C GLU A 450 22.64 32.83 24.54
N LEU A 451 23.68 32.54 23.77
CA LEU A 451 24.45 31.32 23.88
C LEU A 451 25.41 31.44 25.07
N ARG A 452 25.21 30.58 26.08
CA ARG A 452 26.06 30.47 27.27
C ARG A 452 26.77 29.13 27.26
N LEU A 453 28.07 29.15 27.53
CA LEU A 453 28.86 27.94 27.81
C LEU A 453 28.88 27.73 29.33
N GLN A 454 28.34 26.62 29.80
CA GLN A 454 28.35 26.22 31.22
C GLN A 454 28.97 24.83 31.32
N ASP A 455 30.11 24.72 32.02
CA ASP A 455 30.84 23.45 32.23
C ASP A 455 31.14 22.63 30.95
N GLY A 456 31.26 23.31 29.80
CA GLY A 456 31.51 22.68 28.50
C GLY A 456 30.25 22.32 27.69
N ASP A 457 29.07 22.55 28.25
CA ASP A 457 27.78 22.39 27.58
C ASP A 457 27.22 23.74 27.09
N LEU A 458 26.42 23.67 26.03
CA LEU A 458 25.79 24.83 25.40
C LEU A 458 24.36 24.99 25.93
N ALA A 459 24.03 26.20 26.37
CA ALA A 459 22.70 26.59 26.80
C ALA A 459 22.25 27.84 26.02
N LEU A 460 20.97 27.88 25.64
CA LEU A 460 20.34 29.01 24.96
C LEU A 460 19.44 29.74 25.95
N TYR A 461 20.00 30.73 26.65
CA TYR A 461 19.26 31.47 27.66
C TYR A 461 18.34 32.51 27.03
N SER A 462 17.07 32.50 27.39
CA SER A 462 16.11 33.53 27.02
C SER A 462 15.59 34.25 28.27
N GLU A 463 15.66 35.58 28.24
CA GLU A 463 15.04 36.45 29.24
C GLU A 463 13.51 36.28 29.26
N ALA A 464 12.87 36.09 28.10
CA ALA A 464 11.42 35.95 27.99
C ALA A 464 10.87 34.72 28.74
N THR A 465 11.64 33.64 28.78
CA THR A 465 11.28 32.39 29.49
C THR A 465 12.00 32.23 30.83
N GLN A 466 12.93 33.14 31.16
CA GLN A 466 13.85 33.07 32.28
C GLN A 466 14.52 31.70 32.42
N GLY A 467 15.09 31.19 31.33
CA GLY A 467 15.63 29.83 31.33
C GLY A 467 16.25 29.41 30.01
N ASP A 468 16.85 28.22 30.03
CA ASP A 468 17.49 27.59 28.87
C ASP A 468 16.46 26.93 27.93
N LEU A 469 16.41 27.38 26.67
CA LEU A 469 15.50 26.90 25.63
C LEU A 469 15.89 25.54 25.04
N THR A 470 17.08 25.00 25.36
CA THR A 470 17.37 23.59 25.06
C THR A 470 16.40 22.66 25.82
N ALA A 471 15.92 23.09 27.00
CA ALA A 471 14.95 22.37 27.80
C ALA A 471 13.51 22.57 27.29
N LYS A 472 12.85 21.45 26.95
CA LYS A 472 11.45 21.42 26.47
C LYS A 472 10.48 22.20 27.37
N ALA A 473 10.69 22.19 28.69
CA ALA A 473 9.83 22.91 29.64
C ALA A 473 9.86 24.45 29.42
N ASN A 474 11.02 25.03 29.11
CA ASN A 474 11.13 26.47 28.86
C ASN A 474 10.61 26.84 27.46
N ARG A 475 10.81 25.98 26.45
CA ARG A 475 10.15 26.16 25.13
C ARG A 475 8.63 26.23 25.27
N TRP A 476 8.05 25.37 26.10
CA TRP A 476 6.62 25.43 26.39
C TRP A 476 6.17 26.70 27.10
N LYS A 477 6.99 27.31 27.97
CA LYS A 477 6.65 28.63 28.55
C LYS A 477 6.48 29.69 27.46
N ALA A 478 7.34 29.67 26.43
CA ALA A 478 7.21 30.57 25.28
C ALA A 478 5.93 30.29 24.48
N LEU A 479 5.61 29.02 24.23
CA LEU A 479 4.40 28.61 23.51
C LEU A 479 3.11 28.96 24.30
N ASP A 480 3.08 28.70 25.61
CA ASP A 480 1.97 29.02 26.49
C ASP A 480 1.68 30.55 26.49
N ALA A 481 2.74 31.37 26.47
CA ALA A 481 2.62 32.84 26.40
C ALA A 481 1.93 33.35 25.12
N LEU A 482 1.90 32.52 24.06
CA LEU A 482 1.25 32.84 22.77
C LEU A 482 -0.17 32.27 22.67
N GLY A 483 -0.66 31.62 23.73
CA GLY A 483 -1.94 30.93 23.73
C GLY A 483 -1.93 29.60 22.97
N ALA A 484 -0.76 29.03 22.68
CA ALA A 484 -0.66 27.67 22.19
C ALA A 484 -1.09 26.69 23.29
N SER A 485 -1.63 25.54 22.90
CA SER A 485 -2.05 24.49 23.82
C SER A 485 -1.67 23.11 23.29
N ALA A 486 -1.50 22.16 24.20
CA ALA A 486 -1.43 20.73 23.89
C ALA A 486 -2.83 20.08 24.03
N LEU A 487 -2.95 18.77 23.79
CA LEU A 487 -4.22 18.07 23.95
C LEU A 487 -4.64 17.96 25.42
N GLY A 488 -5.81 18.50 25.76
CA GLY A 488 -6.46 18.32 27.06
C GLY A 488 -5.74 18.93 28.26
N SER A 489 -4.92 19.96 28.07
CA SER A 489 -4.29 20.69 29.18
C SER A 489 -5.22 21.76 29.76
N ASN A 490 -5.69 21.55 30.99
CA ASN A 490 -6.03 22.61 31.94
C ASN A 490 -4.90 22.68 32.98
N GLY A 491 -3.86 23.50 32.75
CA GLY A 491 -2.92 23.87 33.81
C GLY A 491 -1.78 22.88 34.15
N GLY A 492 -1.03 22.40 33.16
CA GLY A 492 0.38 22.00 33.34
C GLY A 492 0.69 20.60 33.89
N LYS A 493 -0.23 19.89 34.54
CA LYS A 493 -0.04 18.46 34.89
C LYS A 493 -0.68 17.55 33.83
N GLY A 494 0.09 16.60 33.29
CA GLY A 494 -0.40 15.63 32.30
C GLY A 494 -0.50 16.16 30.86
N ARG A 495 0.41 17.07 30.45
CA ARG A 495 0.46 17.63 29.10
C ARG A 495 0.63 16.51 28.06
N ARG A 496 -0.38 16.30 27.22
CA ARG A 496 -0.37 15.38 26.08
C ARG A 496 -0.03 16.15 24.82
N ASP A 497 1.26 16.28 24.56
CA ASP A 497 1.78 17.04 23.44
C ASP A 497 2.36 16.17 22.33
N ALA A 498 2.21 14.85 22.39
CA ALA A 498 2.67 13.97 21.34
C ALA A 498 1.61 13.80 20.23
N ILE A 499 2.05 13.63 18.98
CA ILE A 499 1.14 13.21 17.89
C ILE A 499 0.47 11.87 18.22
N ASP A 500 1.18 10.94 18.86
CA ASP A 500 0.59 9.67 19.35
C ASP A 500 -0.60 9.88 20.29
N ASP A 501 -0.59 10.94 21.11
CA ASP A 501 -1.70 11.25 22.01
C ASP A 501 -2.95 11.71 21.25
N LEU A 502 -2.78 12.28 20.06
CA LEU A 502 -3.88 12.57 19.13
C LEU A 502 -4.40 11.27 18.52
N LEU A 503 -3.52 10.41 18.03
CA LEU A 503 -3.89 9.17 17.34
C LEU A 503 -4.66 8.22 18.26
N ARG A 504 -4.29 8.13 19.54
CA ARG A 504 -5.01 7.33 20.55
C ARG A 504 -6.43 7.84 20.90
N GLN A 505 -6.80 9.07 20.54
CA GLN A 505 -8.13 9.61 20.88
C GLN A 505 -9.20 9.17 19.91
N VAL A 506 -10.14 8.33 20.34
CA VAL A 506 -11.24 7.87 19.47
C VAL A 506 -12.43 8.84 19.39
N THR A 507 -12.41 9.95 20.14
CA THR A 507 -13.44 10.99 20.12
C THR A 507 -12.82 12.39 20.19
N PRO A 508 -13.43 13.41 19.59
CA PRO A 508 -12.94 14.79 19.68
C PRO A 508 -13.08 15.35 21.10
N PRO A 509 -12.18 16.25 21.54
CA PRO A 509 -12.31 16.95 22.82
C PRO A 509 -13.50 17.92 22.81
N LYS A 510 -14.10 18.18 23.99
CA LYS A 510 -15.26 19.09 24.13
C LYS A 510 -14.99 20.52 23.64
N ALA A 511 -13.75 20.98 23.75
CA ALA A 511 -13.32 22.27 23.28
C ALA A 511 -11.98 22.12 22.56
N LEU A 512 -11.89 22.70 21.37
CA LEU A 512 -10.67 22.70 20.57
C LEU A 512 -9.90 24.00 20.84
N PRO A 513 -8.61 23.92 21.20
CA PRO A 513 -7.74 25.08 21.22
C PRO A 513 -7.74 25.81 19.88
N LYS A 514 -7.66 27.14 19.90
CA LYS A 514 -7.48 27.93 18.68
C LYS A 514 -6.11 27.65 18.03
N LEU A 515 -5.11 27.37 18.86
CA LEU A 515 -3.75 27.05 18.43
C LEU A 515 -3.31 25.77 19.16
N LEU A 516 -3.32 24.66 18.45
CA LEU A 516 -2.84 23.37 18.94
C LEU A 516 -1.41 23.16 18.47
N VAL A 517 -0.50 22.79 19.37
CA VAL A 517 0.88 22.40 19.03
C VAL A 517 1.12 20.98 19.53
N LEU A 518 1.55 20.11 18.61
CA LEU A 518 1.95 18.74 18.89
C LEU A 518 3.35 18.49 18.36
N PHE A 519 4.07 17.61 19.05
CA PHE A 519 5.41 17.19 18.74
C PHE A 519 5.41 15.72 18.37
N ASP A 520 6.13 15.38 17.31
CA ASP A 520 6.59 14.02 17.12
C ASP A 520 7.92 13.82 17.86
N ARG A 521 8.19 12.59 18.30
CA ARG A 521 9.51 12.22 18.85
C ARG A 521 10.32 11.45 17.80
N GLY A 522 10.15 11.80 16.53
CA GLY A 522 10.29 10.96 15.34
C GLY A 522 11.66 10.38 14.98
N ALA A 523 12.03 10.59 13.71
CA ALA A 523 13.12 9.90 13.04
C ALA A 523 14.48 10.08 13.74
N ASP A 524 14.69 11.18 14.45
CA ASP A 524 15.94 11.45 15.15
C ASP A 524 16.17 10.53 16.36
N ASN A 525 15.16 10.38 17.24
CA ASN A 525 15.26 9.49 18.39
C ASN A 525 15.32 8.01 17.99
N LEU A 526 14.75 7.65 16.84
CA LEU A 526 14.84 6.30 16.28
C LEU A 526 16.16 6.09 15.53
N GLY A 527 16.59 7.06 14.73
CA GLY A 527 17.74 6.98 13.84
C GLY A 527 19.09 6.95 14.56
N HIS A 528 19.24 7.67 15.67
CA HIS A 528 20.50 7.65 16.42
C HIS A 528 20.85 6.27 17.02
N PRO A 529 19.92 5.53 17.68
CA PRO A 529 20.22 4.22 18.24
C PRO A 529 20.26 3.10 17.19
N VAL A 530 19.42 3.17 16.15
CA VAL A 530 19.23 2.06 15.21
C VAL A 530 19.88 2.29 13.84
N GLY A 531 20.42 3.49 13.59
CA GLY A 531 21.14 3.85 12.37
C GLY A 531 20.28 3.67 11.12
N TYR A 532 20.77 2.84 10.20
CA TYR A 532 20.10 2.51 8.95
C TYR A 532 18.71 1.85 9.12
N GLU A 533 18.45 1.23 10.26
CA GLU A 533 17.16 0.57 10.58
C GLU A 533 15.96 1.53 10.66
N VAL A 534 16.21 2.85 10.77
CA VAL A 534 15.18 3.89 10.84
C VAL A 534 14.22 3.87 9.65
N LEU A 535 14.66 3.33 8.51
CA LEU A 535 13.88 3.18 7.28
C LEU A 535 12.52 2.50 7.47
N HIS A 536 12.42 1.55 8.40
CA HIS A 536 11.17 0.84 8.69
C HIS A 536 10.09 1.75 9.25
N HIS A 537 10.49 2.86 9.86
CA HIS A 537 9.59 3.77 10.52
C HIS A 537 9.11 4.89 9.59
N PHE A 538 9.69 5.07 8.40
CA PHE A 538 9.30 6.15 7.50
C PHE A 538 7.88 5.97 6.94
N GLU A 539 7.53 4.79 6.42
CA GLU A 539 6.15 4.55 5.95
C GLU A 539 5.14 4.67 7.10
N VAL A 540 5.48 4.14 8.30
CA VAL A 540 4.64 4.27 9.50
C VAL A 540 4.48 5.74 9.92
N LEU A 541 5.55 6.55 9.86
CA LEU A 541 5.50 7.98 10.13
C LEU A 541 4.57 8.69 9.14
N LEU A 542 4.69 8.39 7.84
CA LEU A 542 3.83 8.98 6.82
C LEU A 542 2.35 8.63 7.05
N ASP A 543 2.05 7.36 7.35
CA ASP A 543 0.69 6.90 7.66
C ASP A 543 0.14 7.60 8.91
N ASN A 544 0.94 7.71 9.97
CA ASN A 544 0.57 8.38 11.22
C ASN A 544 0.32 9.88 11.01
N LEU A 545 1.16 10.57 10.23
CA LEU A 545 0.97 11.98 9.93
C LEU A 545 -0.25 12.22 9.04
N GLU A 546 -0.49 11.37 8.04
CA GLU A 546 -1.68 11.42 7.20
C GLU A 546 -2.96 11.26 8.04
N HIS A 547 -2.99 10.26 8.93
CA HIS A 547 -4.08 10.03 9.88
C HIS A 547 -4.26 11.24 10.80
N ALA A 548 -3.17 11.76 11.37
CA ALA A 548 -3.21 12.93 12.25
C ALA A 548 -3.83 14.16 11.54
N VAL A 549 -3.41 14.44 10.30
CA VAL A 549 -3.97 15.54 9.50
C VAL A 549 -5.46 15.33 9.26
N ARG A 550 -5.87 14.16 8.74
CA ARG A 550 -7.29 13.86 8.46
C ARG A 550 -8.16 14.01 9.70
N LYS A 551 -7.66 13.55 10.84
CA LYS A 551 -8.33 13.65 12.13
C LYS A 551 -8.47 15.10 12.61
N LEU A 552 -7.41 15.91 12.52
CA LEU A 552 -7.47 17.32 12.89
C LEU A 552 -8.43 18.11 11.98
N LYS A 553 -8.43 17.82 10.68
CA LYS A 553 -9.39 18.41 9.73
C LYS A 553 -10.83 18.05 10.10
N ALA A 554 -11.08 16.78 10.46
CA ALA A 554 -12.39 16.30 10.90
C ALA A 554 -12.84 16.97 12.21
N TRP A 555 -11.92 17.23 13.14
CA TRP A 555 -12.22 17.96 14.37
C TRP A 555 -12.56 19.44 14.13
N GLY A 556 -12.20 20.00 12.98
CA GLY A 556 -12.52 21.38 12.62
C GLY A 556 -11.32 22.33 12.62
N TYR A 557 -10.09 21.82 12.63
CA TYR A 557 -8.93 22.63 12.30
C TYR A 557 -8.95 22.98 10.81
N GLY A 558 -9.15 24.27 10.50
CA GLY A 558 -9.16 24.74 9.11
C GLY A 558 -7.79 24.69 8.46
N GLN A 559 -6.75 24.83 9.27
CA GLN A 559 -5.36 24.80 8.86
C GLN A 559 -4.56 23.82 9.72
N VAL A 560 -3.80 22.95 9.06
CA VAL A 560 -2.77 22.12 9.69
C VAL A 560 -1.44 22.46 9.06
N ARG A 561 -0.44 22.78 9.89
CA ARG A 561 0.94 23.06 9.50
C ARG A 561 1.83 21.94 10.00
N ILE A 562 2.66 21.38 9.13
CA ILE A 562 3.66 20.38 9.50
C ILE A 562 5.03 20.99 9.19
N VAL A 563 5.85 21.11 10.23
CA VAL A 563 7.19 21.71 10.16
C VAL A 563 8.19 20.81 10.88
N THR A 564 9.46 20.99 10.56
CA THR A 564 10.58 20.31 11.20
C THR A 564 11.63 21.30 11.62
N ASP A 565 12.54 20.86 12.47
CA ASP A 565 13.68 21.61 12.97
C ASP A 565 14.93 21.42 12.09
N HIS A 566 15.17 20.21 11.60
CA HIS A 566 16.22 19.87 10.63
C HIS A 566 15.82 18.69 9.73
N GLY A 567 16.69 18.35 8.79
CA GLY A 567 16.71 17.06 8.10
C GLY A 567 17.95 16.23 8.48
N PHE A 568 18.28 15.22 7.69
CA PHE A 568 19.37 14.29 8.01
C PHE A 568 19.99 13.66 6.77
N VAL A 569 21.23 13.19 6.92
CA VAL A 569 21.88 12.27 5.98
C VAL A 569 21.69 10.84 6.49
N LEU A 570 21.30 9.95 5.58
CA LEU A 570 21.14 8.53 5.84
C LEU A 570 21.90 7.73 4.79
N LEU A 571 22.87 6.95 5.24
CA LEU A 571 23.69 6.08 4.42
C LEU A 571 23.44 4.62 4.79
N HIS A 572 23.83 3.70 3.92
CA HIS A 572 23.93 2.29 4.26
C HIS A 572 25.12 2.03 5.21
N ASP A 573 25.07 0.99 6.04
CA ASP A 573 26.08 0.74 7.10
C ASP A 573 27.51 0.53 6.56
N GLY A 574 27.66 0.09 5.30
CA GLY A 574 28.96 -0.03 4.62
C GLY A 574 29.56 1.30 4.16
N ALA A 575 28.86 2.42 4.26
CA ALA A 575 29.32 3.72 3.79
C ALA A 575 30.37 4.33 4.73
N SER A 576 31.32 5.07 4.16
CA SER A 576 32.31 5.82 4.93
C SER A 576 32.22 7.31 4.61
N VAL A 577 32.21 8.12 5.68
CA VAL A 577 32.26 9.58 5.59
C VAL A 577 33.73 10.02 5.70
N PRO A 578 34.28 10.77 4.72
CA PRO A 578 35.66 11.22 4.78
C PRO A 578 35.91 12.15 5.97
N LEU A 579 36.91 11.82 6.80
CA LEU A 579 37.32 12.66 7.92
C LEU A 579 38.25 13.79 7.46
N MET A 580 38.14 14.94 8.14
CA MET A 580 39.09 16.04 7.99
C MET A 580 39.49 16.62 9.34
N GLY A 581 40.71 17.14 9.42
CA GLY A 581 41.21 17.81 10.61
C GLY A 581 40.59 19.20 10.80
N VAL A 582 40.36 19.57 12.06
CA VAL A 582 40.08 20.95 12.48
C VAL A 582 40.89 21.22 13.76
N ASN A 583 41.41 22.43 13.89
CA ASN A 583 42.15 22.83 15.10
C ASN A 583 41.17 22.93 16.28
N ALA A 584 41.17 21.93 17.17
CA ALA A 584 40.26 21.88 18.31
C ALA A 584 40.42 23.08 19.26
N SER A 585 41.64 23.64 19.37
CA SER A 585 41.88 24.81 20.23
C SER A 585 41.22 26.09 19.71
N ALA A 586 40.84 26.11 18.43
CA ALA A 586 40.11 27.22 17.82
C ALA A 586 38.59 27.08 17.96
N CYS A 587 38.09 26.00 18.57
CA CYS A 587 36.65 25.74 18.74
C CYS A 587 36.26 25.89 20.21
N ALA A 588 35.27 26.73 20.50
CA ALA A 588 34.63 26.77 21.82
C ALA A 588 33.85 25.47 22.10
N LYS A 589 33.24 24.90 21.06
CA LYS A 589 32.67 23.55 21.06
C LYS A 589 32.85 22.93 19.67
N ARG A 590 33.11 21.63 19.62
CA ARG A 590 33.28 20.86 18.39
C ARG A 590 32.42 19.61 18.41
N THR A 591 31.74 19.35 17.31
CA THR A 591 31.03 18.09 17.04
C THR A 591 31.63 17.42 15.80
N ALA A 592 31.00 16.35 15.32
CA ALA A 592 31.39 15.74 14.06
C ALA A 592 31.16 16.68 12.87
N ARG A 593 30.08 17.47 12.86
CA ARG A 593 29.66 18.24 11.67
C ARG A 593 30.00 19.72 11.71
N TRP A 594 30.28 20.27 12.89
CA TRP A 594 30.49 21.71 13.06
C TRP A 594 31.46 22.05 14.19
N CYS A 595 32.00 23.26 14.12
CA CYS A 595 32.83 23.89 15.15
C CYS A 595 32.30 25.29 15.43
N LEU A 596 32.04 25.61 16.70
CA LEU A 596 31.55 26.91 17.14
C LEU A 596 32.72 27.78 17.60
N GLN A 597 32.75 29.03 17.12
CA GLN A 597 33.84 29.98 17.34
C GLN A 597 33.29 31.38 17.62
N ARG A 598 34.13 32.29 18.15
CA ARG A 598 33.71 33.69 18.25
C ARG A 598 33.62 34.30 16.85
N ALA A 599 32.64 35.18 16.66
CA ALA A 599 32.48 35.88 15.38
C ALA A 599 33.78 36.62 15.01
N GLY A 600 34.24 36.42 13.77
CA GLY A 600 35.46 37.04 13.24
C GLY A 600 36.76 36.25 13.47
N GLU A 601 36.72 35.12 14.19
CA GLU A 601 37.88 34.21 14.26
C GLU A 601 38.09 33.51 12.91
N GLU A 602 39.35 33.25 12.54
CA GLU A 602 39.67 32.50 11.32
C GLU A 602 39.31 31.02 11.46
N ALA A 603 38.74 30.46 10.39
CA ALA A 603 38.36 29.06 10.31
C ALA A 603 38.95 28.39 9.05
N PRO A 604 39.27 27.09 9.10
CA PRO A 604 39.74 26.34 7.94
C PRO A 604 38.62 25.99 6.94
N THR A 605 37.37 26.34 7.27
CA THR A 605 36.18 26.03 6.51
C THR A 605 35.27 27.25 6.40
N VAL A 606 34.21 27.15 5.58
CA VAL A 606 33.19 28.18 5.47
C VAL A 606 32.53 28.37 6.82
N THR A 607 32.47 29.62 7.25
CA THR A 607 31.78 30.05 8.46
C THR A 607 30.51 30.80 8.11
N VAL A 608 29.50 30.65 8.96
CA VAL A 608 28.30 31.47 8.92
C VAL A 608 27.94 31.98 10.32
N PRO A 609 27.24 33.12 10.44
CA PRO A 609 26.78 33.61 11.74
C PRO A 609 25.89 32.59 12.43
N PHE A 610 26.05 32.43 13.75
CA PHE A 610 25.11 31.62 14.53
C PHE A 610 23.80 32.39 14.70
N ALA A 611 22.72 31.87 14.12
CA ALA A 611 21.47 32.61 13.94
C ALA A 611 20.79 33.07 15.25
N LEU A 612 21.06 32.39 16.36
CA LEU A 612 20.45 32.72 17.66
C LEU A 612 21.30 33.71 18.48
N ASP A 613 22.60 33.84 18.21
CA ASP A 613 23.51 34.75 18.91
C ASP A 613 24.69 35.14 18.00
N ASP A 614 24.62 36.34 17.42
CA ASP A 614 25.54 36.84 16.39
C ASP A 614 26.98 37.09 16.87
N ARG A 615 27.23 37.01 18.19
CA ARG A 615 28.58 37.02 18.77
C ARG A 615 29.36 35.74 18.47
N TRP A 616 28.68 34.73 17.93
CA TRP A 616 29.24 33.43 17.57
C TRP A 616 29.08 33.16 16.07
N GLN A 617 29.96 32.31 15.55
CA GLN A 617 29.90 31.78 14.20
C GLN A 617 30.09 30.26 14.22
N VAL A 618 29.60 29.62 13.16
CA VAL A 618 29.63 28.17 12.99
C VAL A 618 30.50 27.84 11.77
N ALA A 619 31.62 27.17 12.00
CA ALA A 619 32.45 26.58 10.97
C ALA A 619 31.89 25.21 10.57
N LEU A 620 31.55 25.04 9.29
CA LEU A 620 30.86 23.87 8.77
C LEU A 620 31.83 22.93 8.04
N ALA A 621 31.65 21.62 8.16
CA ALA A 621 32.41 20.68 7.34
C ALA A 621 31.94 20.72 5.85
N PRO A 622 32.86 20.66 4.86
CA PRO A 622 32.51 20.66 3.44
C PRO A 622 31.77 19.40 2.99
N GLY A 623 30.66 19.57 2.27
CA GLY A 623 29.97 18.44 1.62
C GLY A 623 29.57 17.35 2.62
N LEU A 624 29.90 16.09 2.31
CA LEU A 624 29.69 15.00 3.25
C LEU A 624 30.81 14.87 4.29
N ARG A 625 31.94 15.58 4.19
CA ARG A 625 33.07 15.42 5.11
C ARG A 625 32.71 15.73 6.56
N SER A 626 33.51 15.23 7.48
CA SER A 626 33.26 15.36 8.92
C SER A 626 34.54 15.58 9.73
N PHE A 627 34.45 16.30 10.84
CA PHE A 627 35.51 16.47 11.85
C PHE A 627 35.65 15.27 12.79
N GLY A 628 34.69 14.34 12.77
CA GLY A 628 34.66 13.12 13.59
C GLY A 628 33.76 12.04 12.99
N ALA A 629 33.72 10.85 13.59
CA ALA A 629 32.83 9.79 13.15
C ALA A 629 31.34 10.19 13.34
N THR A 630 30.49 9.87 12.37
CA THR A 630 29.07 10.26 12.35
C THR A 630 28.09 9.10 12.46
N GLY A 631 28.51 7.87 12.12
CA GLY A 631 27.58 6.76 11.89
C GLY A 631 26.84 6.87 10.57
N ALA A 632 25.85 6.00 10.37
CA ALA A 632 25.04 5.89 9.14
C ALA A 632 23.89 6.92 9.07
N PHE A 633 23.36 7.33 10.22
CA PHE A 633 22.36 8.40 10.35
C PHE A 633 22.99 9.57 11.10
N PHE A 634 23.01 10.76 10.49
CA PHE A 634 23.58 11.94 11.13
C PHE A 634 23.00 13.25 10.61
N HIS A 635 23.11 14.29 11.43
CA HIS A 635 22.77 15.66 11.12
C HIS A 635 23.75 16.64 11.82
N GLY A 636 23.53 17.94 11.66
CA GLY A 636 24.28 19.03 12.31
C GLY A 636 25.11 19.87 11.34
N GLY A 637 25.25 19.42 10.09
CA GLY A 637 25.97 20.09 9.03
C GLY A 637 25.11 21.07 8.24
N ALA A 638 25.52 21.29 6.98
CA ALA A 638 24.86 22.18 6.04
C ALA A 638 24.61 21.53 4.67
N THR A 639 24.47 20.20 4.62
CA THR A 639 24.02 19.54 3.38
C THR A 639 22.59 19.96 3.06
N LEU A 640 22.21 19.94 1.78
CA LEU A 640 20.85 20.26 1.35
C LEU A 640 19.81 19.37 2.05
N GLN A 641 20.15 18.10 2.29
CA GLN A 641 19.34 17.13 3.04
C GLN A 641 19.09 17.54 4.51
N GLU A 642 20.05 18.23 5.12
CA GLU A 642 19.97 18.69 6.51
C GLU A 642 19.25 20.03 6.64
N VAL A 643 19.47 20.95 5.70
CA VAL A 643 19.05 22.36 5.86
C VAL A 643 17.85 22.77 5.04
N VAL A 644 17.53 22.09 3.93
CA VAL A 644 16.31 22.38 3.18
C VAL A 644 15.16 21.61 3.84
N ILE A 645 14.43 22.30 4.70
CA ILE A 645 13.37 21.72 5.52
C ILE A 645 11.99 22.05 4.95
N PRO A 646 11.02 21.13 5.09
CA PRO A 646 9.64 21.33 4.63
C PRO A 646 8.85 22.30 5.53
N ASP A 647 8.02 23.10 4.88
CA ASP A 647 6.86 23.78 5.48
C ASP A 647 5.60 23.29 4.74
N LEU A 648 4.97 22.25 5.26
CA LEU A 648 3.80 21.63 4.65
C LEU A 648 2.54 22.28 5.23
N ARG A 649 1.74 22.88 4.35
CA ARG A 649 0.51 23.60 4.67
C ARG A 649 -0.67 22.84 4.12
N VAL A 650 -1.59 22.43 4.99
CA VAL A 650 -2.85 21.79 4.60
C VAL A 650 -3.97 22.76 4.93
N ALA A 651 -4.54 23.37 3.91
CA ALA A 651 -5.55 24.42 4.05
C ALA A 651 -6.75 24.14 3.14
N GLY A 652 -7.93 23.98 3.71
CA GLY A 652 -9.16 23.65 2.99
C GLY A 652 -10.36 23.76 3.93
N ALA A 653 -11.58 23.56 3.44
CA ALA A 653 -12.79 23.67 4.27
C ALA A 653 -12.64 22.85 5.57
N ALA A 654 -12.66 23.54 6.72
CA ALA A 654 -12.68 22.89 8.03
C ALA A 654 -13.99 22.12 8.15
N GLY A 655 -13.95 20.86 8.62
CA GLY A 655 -15.17 20.09 8.85
C GLY A 655 -16.03 19.91 7.61
N ARG A 656 -15.46 19.42 6.48
CA ARG A 656 -16.28 18.80 5.43
C ARG A 656 -17.28 17.85 6.11
N GLN A 657 -18.57 18.09 5.91
CA GLN A 657 -19.59 17.41 6.70
C GLN A 657 -19.51 15.91 6.42
N ARG A 658 -19.10 15.11 7.41
CA ARG A 658 -19.13 13.65 7.31
C ARG A 658 -20.53 13.14 7.65
N MET A 659 -20.88 12.01 7.04
CA MET A 659 -22.07 11.24 7.43
C MET A 659 -22.06 10.98 8.94
N ARG A 660 -23.19 11.22 9.61
CA ARG A 660 -23.35 10.82 11.01
C ARG A 660 -23.75 9.36 11.04
N VAL A 661 -23.17 8.58 11.94
CA VAL A 661 -23.51 7.16 12.08
C VAL A 661 -23.87 6.91 13.53
N THR A 662 -25.11 6.51 13.77
CA THR A 662 -25.51 6.00 15.09
C THR A 662 -25.40 4.49 15.09
N THR A 663 -24.61 3.94 16.00
CA THR A 663 -24.49 2.49 16.18
C THR A 663 -25.51 2.01 17.20
N LEU A 664 -26.27 0.99 16.83
CA LEU A 664 -27.25 0.33 17.69
C LEU A 664 -26.90 -1.14 17.87
N LEU A 665 -27.10 -1.64 19.09
CA LEU A 665 -27.04 -3.06 19.41
C LEU A 665 -28.45 -3.57 19.68
N PRO A 666 -29.00 -4.40 18.77
CA PRO A 666 -30.30 -5.03 19.00
C PRO A 666 -30.31 -5.90 20.26
N GLN A 667 -29.16 -6.44 20.66
CA GLN A 667 -28.97 -7.24 21.86
C GLN A 667 -27.65 -6.85 22.54
N THR A 668 -27.71 -6.57 23.83
CA THR A 668 -26.52 -6.32 24.67
C THR A 668 -26.04 -7.57 25.41
N GLU A 669 -26.83 -8.64 25.38
CA GLU A 669 -26.51 -9.95 25.94
C GLU A 669 -26.41 -10.99 24.83
N ILE A 670 -25.33 -11.77 24.82
CA ILE A 670 -25.06 -12.75 23.76
C ILE A 670 -24.83 -14.15 24.34
N ALA A 671 -25.48 -15.14 23.71
CA ALA A 671 -25.28 -16.56 24.00
C ALA A 671 -24.58 -17.30 22.84
N THR A 672 -24.24 -16.59 21.76
CA THR A 672 -23.56 -17.15 20.59
C THR A 672 -22.39 -16.26 20.19
N LEU A 673 -21.51 -16.76 19.32
CA LEU A 673 -20.38 -15.99 18.80
C LEU A 673 -20.81 -14.91 17.79
N ALA A 674 -22.06 -14.92 17.30
CA ALA A 674 -22.55 -13.94 16.35
C ALA A 674 -23.11 -12.70 17.08
N VAL A 675 -22.56 -11.53 16.77
CA VAL A 675 -22.99 -10.24 17.31
C VAL A 675 -23.54 -9.39 16.17
N LYS A 676 -24.81 -9.01 16.23
CA LYS A 676 -25.44 -8.13 15.25
C LYS A 676 -25.26 -6.67 15.66
N VAL A 677 -24.71 -5.86 14.77
CA VAL A 677 -24.56 -4.41 14.89
C VAL A 677 -25.43 -3.76 13.82
N VAL A 678 -26.20 -2.74 14.20
CA VAL A 678 -27.02 -1.96 13.25
C VAL A 678 -26.45 -0.56 13.16
N LEU A 679 -26.11 -0.14 11.95
CA LEU A 679 -25.65 1.21 11.66
C LEU A 679 -26.82 2.02 11.11
N MET A 680 -27.05 3.18 11.71
CA MET A 680 -28.05 4.15 11.27
C MET A 680 -27.30 5.34 10.66
N PRO A 681 -27.06 5.33 9.33
CA PRO A 681 -26.47 6.48 8.66
C PRO A 681 -27.48 7.63 8.62
N GLU A 682 -27.00 8.83 8.93
CA GLU A 682 -27.77 10.05 8.91
C GLU A 682 -27.00 11.13 8.17
N ARG A 683 -27.67 11.72 7.16
CA ARG A 683 -27.13 12.86 6.45
C ARG A 683 -27.13 14.08 7.37
N PRO A 684 -25.98 14.76 7.57
CA PRO A 684 -25.94 15.97 8.37
C PRO A 684 -26.80 17.07 7.74
N PRO A 685 -27.45 17.93 8.55
CA PRO A 685 -28.29 19.01 8.05
C PRO A 685 -27.42 20.07 7.38
N ARG A 686 -27.85 20.49 6.19
CA ARG A 686 -27.22 21.56 5.43
C ARG A 686 -27.42 22.89 6.15
N LYS A 687 -26.34 23.60 6.47
CA LYS A 687 -26.35 24.91 7.14
C LYS A 687 -26.44 26.07 6.13
N ASP A 688 -25.92 25.91 4.92
CA ASP A 688 -26.03 26.90 3.84
C ASP A 688 -26.10 26.27 2.43
N LEU A 689 -26.44 27.10 1.43
CA LEU A 689 -26.61 26.64 0.03
C LEU A 689 -25.28 26.35 -0.70
N PHE A 690 -24.15 26.75 -0.12
CA PHE A 690 -22.80 26.61 -0.71
C PHE A 690 -22.01 25.44 -0.10
N GLU A 691 -22.48 24.85 0.99
CA GLU A 691 -21.96 23.61 1.55
C GLU A 691 -22.06 22.48 0.51
N GLY A 692 -20.93 21.81 0.27
CA GLY A 692 -20.84 20.65 -0.62
C GLY A 692 -21.60 19.43 -0.10
N GLU A 693 -21.71 18.40 -0.93
CA GLU A 693 -22.27 17.12 -0.51
C GLU A 693 -21.40 16.51 0.62
N PRO A 694 -22.00 15.82 1.61
CA PRO A 694 -21.26 15.09 2.62
C PRO A 694 -20.32 14.07 1.98
N GLU A 695 -19.16 13.82 2.60
CA GLU A 695 -18.25 12.80 2.07
C GLU A 695 -18.72 11.38 2.44
N PRO A 696 -18.49 10.39 1.55
CA PRO A 696 -18.60 8.98 1.94
C PRO A 696 -17.68 8.67 3.12
N ILE A 697 -18.12 7.76 3.98
CA ILE A 697 -17.34 7.31 5.14
C ILE A 697 -17.02 5.82 5.01
N ARG A 698 -15.75 5.48 5.23
CA ARG A 698 -15.29 4.09 5.34
C ARG A 698 -15.24 3.70 6.81
N LEU A 699 -15.93 2.63 7.17
CA LEU A 699 -16.03 2.13 8.54
C LEU A 699 -15.34 0.77 8.67
N ARG A 700 -14.58 0.62 9.74
CA ARG A 700 -13.97 -0.63 10.21
C ARG A 700 -14.76 -1.11 11.43
N LEU A 701 -15.30 -2.33 11.34
CA LEU A 701 -16.13 -2.93 12.38
C LEU A 701 -15.51 -4.21 12.92
N PHE A 702 -15.34 -4.29 14.24
CA PHE A 702 -14.84 -5.49 14.91
C PHE A 702 -15.23 -5.51 16.39
N LEU A 703 -15.11 -6.69 17.01
CA LEU A 703 -15.28 -6.92 18.45
C LEU A 703 -13.91 -6.87 19.14
N GLY A 704 -13.85 -6.39 20.38
CA GLY A 704 -12.63 -6.28 21.18
C GLY A 704 -12.11 -4.85 21.31
N ALA A 705 -10.93 -4.72 21.91
CA ALA A 705 -10.23 -3.44 22.01
C ALA A 705 -9.50 -3.14 20.68
N PRO A 706 -9.25 -1.87 20.31
CA PRO A 706 -8.55 -1.53 19.07
C PRO A 706 -7.18 -2.18 18.91
N ASP A 707 -6.47 -2.41 20.01
CA ASP A 707 -5.17 -3.06 20.10
C ASP A 707 -5.24 -4.59 20.36
N ALA A 708 -6.43 -5.12 20.61
CA ALA A 708 -6.68 -6.54 20.84
C ALA A 708 -8.04 -6.96 20.25
N PRO A 709 -8.17 -7.02 18.91
CA PRO A 709 -9.38 -7.46 18.25
C PRO A 709 -9.68 -8.93 18.57
N ARG A 710 -10.97 -9.23 18.68
CA ARG A 710 -11.56 -10.54 19.03
C ARG A 710 -12.49 -11.05 17.93
N SER A 711 -12.41 -10.46 16.74
CA SER A 711 -13.11 -10.89 15.54
C SER A 711 -12.35 -10.43 14.32
N ARG A 712 -12.60 -11.07 13.17
CA ARG A 712 -12.23 -10.49 11.87
C ARG A 712 -12.88 -9.14 11.66
N GLU A 713 -12.09 -8.20 11.16
CA GLU A 713 -12.56 -6.88 10.77
C GLU A 713 -13.47 -6.96 9.54
N LYS A 714 -14.54 -6.17 9.55
CA LYS A 714 -15.37 -5.92 8.38
C LYS A 714 -15.27 -4.45 7.98
N GLU A 715 -14.98 -4.23 6.71
CA GLU A 715 -15.03 -2.89 6.12
C GLU A 715 -16.36 -2.64 5.42
N LEU A 716 -16.89 -1.43 5.58
CA LEU A 716 -18.10 -0.95 4.93
C LEU A 716 -17.90 0.50 4.48
N THR A 717 -18.30 0.82 3.26
CA THR A 717 -18.36 2.20 2.79
C THR A 717 -19.81 2.68 2.78
N LEU A 718 -20.08 3.82 3.40
CA LEU A 718 -21.38 4.47 3.41
C LEU A 718 -21.32 5.73 2.55
N THR A 719 -22.19 5.81 1.55
CA THR A 719 -22.34 6.99 0.69
C THR A 719 -23.44 7.92 1.22
N PRO A 720 -23.45 9.22 0.83
CA PRO A 720 -24.44 10.19 1.30
C PRO A 720 -25.91 9.84 0.99
N GLU A 721 -26.14 9.00 -0.02
CA GLU A 721 -27.47 8.53 -0.42
C GLU A 721 -27.99 7.41 0.50
N GLN A 722 -27.10 6.71 1.20
CA GLN A 722 -27.46 5.59 2.07
C GLN A 722 -27.95 6.11 3.42
N THR A 723 -29.26 6.11 3.62
CA THR A 723 -29.94 6.53 4.86
C THR A 723 -30.73 5.41 5.54
N GLU A 724 -30.79 4.23 4.91
CA GLU A 724 -31.47 3.06 5.48
C GLU A 724 -30.59 2.34 6.52
N PRO A 725 -31.19 1.68 7.54
CA PRO A 725 -30.46 0.89 8.53
C PRO A 725 -29.67 -0.25 7.90
N ILE A 726 -28.37 -0.35 8.20
CA ILE A 726 -27.50 -1.42 7.70
C ILE A 726 -27.18 -2.39 8.83
N SER A 727 -27.52 -3.67 8.64
CA SER A 727 -27.21 -4.73 9.60
C SER A 727 -25.91 -5.44 9.25
N VAL A 728 -24.95 -5.41 10.16
CA VAL A 728 -23.67 -6.12 10.04
C VAL A 728 -23.56 -7.17 11.14
N THR A 729 -23.30 -8.43 10.79
CA THR A 729 -23.02 -9.49 11.77
C THR A 729 -21.53 -9.68 11.90
N LEU A 730 -20.98 -9.49 13.11
CA LEU A 730 -19.61 -9.80 13.48
C LEU A 730 -19.57 -11.17 14.17
N PHE A 731 -18.47 -11.90 14.01
CA PHE A 731 -18.28 -13.22 14.62
C PHE A 731 -17.09 -13.17 15.56
N LEU A 732 -17.35 -13.40 16.85
CA LEU A 732 -16.33 -13.50 17.87
C LEU A 732 -15.45 -14.73 17.64
N ASP A 733 -14.14 -14.55 17.75
CA ASP A 733 -13.18 -15.63 17.66
C ASP A 733 -13.31 -16.55 18.88
N ARG A 734 -13.16 -17.86 18.63
CA ARG A 734 -13.25 -18.92 19.65
C ARG A 734 -12.10 -18.89 20.64
N GLU A 735 -10.92 -18.44 20.19
CA GLU A 735 -9.72 -18.37 20.99
C GLU A 735 -9.28 -16.91 21.16
N PRO A 736 -8.98 -16.45 22.39
CA PRO A 736 -9.17 -17.16 23.66
C PRO A 736 -10.66 -17.39 24.00
N PRO A 737 -11.03 -18.40 24.82
CA PRO A 737 -12.43 -18.58 25.23
C PRO A 737 -12.99 -17.33 25.92
N THR A 738 -14.32 -17.13 25.86
CA THR A 738 -15.01 -15.98 26.49
C THR A 738 -15.86 -16.48 27.66
N PRO A 739 -15.42 -16.28 28.91
CA PRO A 739 -16.18 -16.69 30.08
C PRO A 739 -17.52 -15.97 30.22
N LEU A 740 -18.47 -16.61 30.90
CA LEU A 740 -19.70 -16.00 31.38
C LEU A 740 -19.42 -14.65 32.07
N GLY A 741 -20.20 -13.63 31.70
CA GLY A 741 -20.14 -12.30 32.28
C GLY A 741 -19.11 -11.38 31.65
N SER A 742 -18.26 -11.87 30.73
CA SER A 742 -17.28 -11.06 30.02
C SER A 742 -17.97 -9.97 29.19
N GLU A 743 -17.44 -8.74 29.28
CA GLU A 743 -17.85 -7.62 28.44
C GLU A 743 -16.89 -7.49 27.25
N ILE A 744 -17.46 -7.44 26.06
CA ILE A 744 -16.73 -7.33 24.81
C ILE A 744 -17.10 -6.00 24.18
N ALA A 745 -16.10 -5.12 24.03
CA ALA A 745 -16.27 -3.84 23.36
C ALA A 745 -16.56 -4.03 21.87
N ILE A 746 -17.31 -3.10 21.30
CA ILE A 746 -17.57 -3.05 19.86
C ILE A 746 -16.91 -1.81 19.29
N GLN A 747 -16.15 -2.01 18.24
CA GLN A 747 -15.49 -0.95 17.49
C GLN A 747 -16.25 -0.72 16.19
N VAL A 748 -16.68 0.53 15.98
CA VAL A 748 -17.13 1.06 14.69
C VAL A 748 -16.31 2.31 14.47
N LEU A 749 -15.19 2.15 13.76
CA LEU A 749 -14.19 3.21 13.60
C LEU A 749 -14.21 3.75 12.18
N ASP A 750 -14.07 5.05 12.03
CA ASP A 750 -13.71 5.67 10.77
C ASP A 750 -12.33 5.17 10.31
N ALA A 751 -12.24 4.62 9.11
CA ALA A 751 -10.98 4.11 8.56
C ALA A 751 -9.96 5.23 8.31
N ASP A 752 -10.41 6.46 8.09
CA ASP A 752 -9.56 7.59 7.72
C ASP A 752 -9.14 8.43 8.94
N THR A 753 -9.98 8.53 9.97
CA THR A 753 -9.74 9.39 11.14
C THR A 753 -9.61 8.63 12.45
N GLY A 754 -9.97 7.34 12.49
CA GLY A 754 -9.97 6.52 13.70
C GLY A 754 -11.02 6.94 14.74
N GLU A 755 -11.96 7.81 14.37
CA GLU A 755 -13.06 8.22 15.24
C GLU A 755 -14.06 7.08 15.46
N SER A 756 -14.56 6.94 16.69
CA SER A 756 -15.50 5.88 17.06
C SER A 756 -16.95 6.34 17.03
N TYR A 757 -17.78 5.59 16.31
CA TYR A 757 -19.24 5.72 16.27
C TYR A 757 -19.96 4.74 17.22
N ALA A 758 -19.20 4.02 18.05
CA ALA A 758 -19.70 3.02 18.99
C ALA A 758 -19.09 3.20 20.40
N SER A 759 -18.66 4.42 20.74
CA SER A 759 -17.96 4.68 21.99
C SER A 759 -18.78 4.25 23.20
N GLY A 760 -18.20 3.37 24.03
CA GLY A 760 -18.85 2.84 25.24
C GLY A 760 -19.85 1.70 24.99
N LEU A 761 -20.01 1.21 23.75
CA LEU A 761 -20.87 0.07 23.47
C LEU A 761 -20.16 -1.26 23.75
N VAL A 762 -20.80 -2.10 24.56
CA VAL A 762 -20.32 -3.44 24.93
C VAL A 762 -21.45 -4.46 24.79
N VAL A 763 -21.08 -5.72 24.51
CA VAL A 763 -21.95 -6.89 24.66
C VAL A 763 -21.43 -7.77 25.78
N ARG A 764 -22.35 -8.39 26.54
CA ARG A 764 -22.04 -9.26 27.67
C ARG A 764 -22.35 -10.71 27.34
N ALA A 765 -21.41 -11.60 27.59
CA ALA A 765 -21.63 -13.04 27.44
C ALA A 765 -22.54 -13.57 28.58
N VAL A 766 -23.65 -14.23 28.26
CA VAL A 766 -24.57 -14.84 29.25
C VAL A 766 -24.34 -16.32 29.50
N ARG A 767 -23.28 -16.88 28.90
CA ARG A 767 -22.71 -18.19 29.16
C ARG A 767 -21.26 -18.22 28.66
N ASP A 768 -20.52 -19.28 28.98
CA ASP A 768 -19.22 -19.52 28.36
C ASP A 768 -19.38 -19.70 26.85
N LEU A 769 -18.64 -18.90 26.07
CA LEU A 769 -18.57 -18.98 24.61
C LEU A 769 -17.19 -19.53 24.24
N ASN A 770 -17.18 -20.79 23.79
CA ASN A 770 -16.00 -21.53 23.34
C ASN A 770 -16.09 -21.86 21.84
#